data_AF-A0A4Q4ZGA2-F1
#
_entry.id   AF-A0A4Q4ZGA2-F1
#
_cell.length_a   1.000
_cell.length_b   1.000
_cell.length_c   1.000
_cell.angle_alpha   90.00
_cell.angle_beta   90.00
_cell.angle_gamma   90.00
#
_symmetry.space_group_name_H-M   'P 1'
#
loop_
_entity.id
_entity.type
_entity.pdbx_description
1 polymer ?
#
loop_
_entity_poly.entity_id
_entity_poly.type
_entity_poly.pdbx_seq_one_letter_code
_entity_poly.pdbx_strand_id
1 'polypeptide(L)'
;MNRTPTPARVAVVGSGVAGLVAAHVASRTAHVTLFEADARLGGHADTHRVGDLAIDTGFIVHNERTYPVLLRLFAELGVRTQDSEMSMSVSDRATGVEYAGALGPRGLFPTARALARRAYLRMLVDVPRFHRAARALLDDGPFTRDPEETLRAFLDRGRFNHYFRRHFMEPLVAAVWSCDPELALDYPARYLFAFLRHHGMLGVFGSPQWRTVTGGSHEYVHRVAEGLHEIRLGTKVTSVLETAHGVEVTDGNGDTATYDAVVVAAHPDQALAMLAEPTDLQREVLGALPYSANTAQLHTDTSLLPRAGRAWASWNFLRPQTATGRVTVTYDLTRLQRLATDTRYLVTLGGTDLVDPDEVIATMEYAHPLYTPESVAAQRRLPEIDTARIVFAGAYHGWGFHEDGARSGLAAAEHLGFAWPDRSPAPAQAEPRLVEATVRHTRRQPFRHRFTYRSHPWLVDLDHLPAPRRTASFEARDHLGDPDRTIRENVEAFLATHGIDLGGGRIRMLANARAFGYSFNPISVFWCHDATGALVGTVLEVHNTYGDRHAYLVHTDERGKAGTDKAMYVSPFHDVSGRYEISAPEPDDTVAIAITLRHDDGPAFTASLNGHVVSGRPPLRAIFSALVGSVRIRRQGIGLWLRRLPVVPRPDHPRQEGVQ
;
A
#
# COMPACT_ATOMS: atom_id res chain seq x y z
N MET A 1 5.32 35.95 -14.47
CA MET A 1 5.07 34.74 -15.28
C MET A 1 3.59 34.72 -15.60
N ASN A 2 3.21 34.94 -16.86
CA ASN A 2 1.83 34.75 -17.31
C ASN A 2 1.49 33.26 -17.18
N ARG A 3 0.58 32.90 -16.28
CA ARG A 3 -0.01 31.55 -16.28
C ARG A 3 -0.83 31.43 -17.55
N THR A 4 -0.51 30.46 -18.39
CA THR A 4 -1.39 30.01 -19.48
C THR A 4 -2.74 29.65 -18.85
N PRO A 5 -3.88 30.13 -19.40
CA PRO A 5 -5.19 29.80 -18.85
C PRO A 5 -5.42 28.28 -18.91
N THR A 6 -5.99 27.71 -17.84
CA THR A 6 -6.35 26.29 -17.79
C THR A 6 -7.32 25.97 -18.93
N PRO A 7 -7.09 24.88 -19.72
CA PRO A 7 -7.97 24.48 -20.81
C PRO A 7 -9.42 24.28 -20.35
N ALA A 8 -10.40 24.73 -21.13
CA ALA A 8 -11.82 24.58 -20.81
C ALA A 8 -12.42 23.31 -21.45
N ARG A 9 -11.88 22.87 -22.61
CA ARG A 9 -12.27 21.66 -23.32
C ARG A 9 -11.05 20.77 -23.59
N VAL A 10 -11.06 19.55 -23.07
CA VAL A 10 -9.94 18.60 -23.18
C VAL A 10 -10.40 17.30 -23.80
N ALA A 11 -9.63 16.79 -24.77
CA ALA A 11 -9.76 15.41 -25.21
C ALA A 11 -8.77 14.52 -24.47
N VAL A 12 -9.21 13.34 -24.08
CA VAL A 12 -8.33 12.27 -23.58
C VAL A 12 -8.46 11.10 -24.54
N VAL A 13 -7.35 10.66 -25.13
CA VAL A 13 -7.33 9.59 -26.14
C VAL A 13 -6.78 8.32 -25.50
N GLY A 14 -7.64 7.32 -25.32
CA GLY A 14 -7.34 6.05 -24.65
C GLY A 14 -7.90 6.03 -23.21
N SER A 15 -8.64 4.97 -22.87
CA SER A 15 -9.28 4.79 -21.56
C SER A 15 -8.56 3.81 -20.64
N GLY A 16 -7.28 3.54 -20.88
CA GLY A 16 -6.44 2.89 -19.88
C GLY A 16 -6.34 3.73 -18.59
N VAL A 17 -5.71 3.18 -17.55
CA VAL A 17 -5.58 3.88 -16.24
C VAL A 17 -4.98 5.28 -16.34
N ALA A 18 -4.04 5.51 -17.27
CA ALA A 18 -3.46 6.83 -17.52
C ALA A 18 -4.52 7.83 -18.01
N GLY A 19 -5.32 7.45 -19.01
CA GLY A 19 -6.39 8.29 -19.53
C GLY A 19 -7.51 8.50 -18.51
N LEU A 20 -7.90 7.45 -17.78
CA LEU A 20 -8.91 7.56 -16.73
C LEU A 20 -8.50 8.51 -15.60
N VAL A 21 -7.24 8.46 -15.14
CA VAL A 21 -6.74 9.41 -14.12
C VAL A 21 -6.68 10.82 -14.69
N ALA A 22 -6.15 11.01 -15.90
CA ALA A 22 -6.10 12.33 -16.54
C ALA A 22 -7.51 12.94 -16.69
N ALA A 23 -8.47 12.13 -17.16
CA ALA A 23 -9.86 12.52 -17.32
C ALA A 23 -10.53 12.87 -15.99
N HIS A 24 -10.33 12.05 -14.94
CA HIS A 24 -10.87 12.29 -13.58
C HIS A 24 -10.34 13.59 -12.96
N VAL A 25 -9.08 13.93 -13.21
CA VAL A 25 -8.48 15.17 -12.69
C VAL A 25 -8.98 16.37 -13.48
N ALA A 26 -8.96 16.29 -14.81
CA ALA A 26 -9.38 17.39 -15.68
C ALA A 26 -10.89 17.69 -15.58
N SER A 27 -11.74 16.67 -15.38
CA SER A 27 -13.20 16.83 -15.32
C SER A 27 -13.69 17.72 -14.18
N ARG A 28 -12.84 17.97 -13.17
CA ARG A 28 -13.17 18.87 -12.05
C ARG A 28 -13.37 20.33 -12.48
N THR A 29 -12.70 20.75 -13.55
CA THR A 29 -12.71 22.15 -14.00
C THR A 29 -12.86 22.33 -15.51
N ALA A 30 -12.75 21.26 -16.30
CA ALA A 30 -12.89 21.28 -17.75
C ALA A 30 -13.95 20.29 -18.23
N HIS A 31 -14.51 20.58 -19.40
CA HIS A 31 -15.32 19.61 -20.14
C HIS A 31 -14.39 18.59 -20.80
N VAL A 32 -14.53 17.32 -20.43
CA VAL A 32 -13.67 16.23 -20.90
C VAL A 32 -14.44 15.34 -21.88
N THR A 33 -13.87 15.11 -23.05
CA THR A 33 -14.27 14.04 -23.98
C THR A 33 -13.24 12.93 -23.94
N LEU A 34 -13.62 11.74 -23.47
CA LEU A 34 -12.78 10.56 -23.46
C LEU A 34 -13.06 9.70 -24.70
N PHE A 35 -12.04 9.49 -25.53
CA PHE A 35 -12.08 8.62 -26.71
C PHE A 35 -11.49 7.26 -26.39
N GLU A 36 -12.20 6.19 -26.77
CA GLU A 36 -11.73 4.81 -26.66
C GLU A 36 -12.00 4.07 -27.96
N ALA A 37 -10.98 3.39 -28.47
CA ALA A 37 -11.06 2.62 -29.70
C ALA A 37 -11.90 1.34 -29.52
N ASP A 38 -11.84 0.74 -28.33
CA ASP A 38 -12.60 -0.46 -27.99
C ASP A 38 -14.06 -0.15 -27.61
N ALA A 39 -14.90 -1.19 -27.60
CA ALA A 39 -16.28 -1.10 -27.12
C ALA A 39 -16.39 -1.06 -25.58
N ARG A 40 -15.26 -0.99 -24.86
CA ARG A 40 -15.18 -1.05 -23.39
C ARG A 40 -14.10 -0.10 -22.88
N LEU A 41 -14.37 0.55 -21.74
CA LEU A 41 -13.37 1.34 -21.02
C LEU A 41 -12.41 0.47 -20.21
N GLY A 42 -11.20 0.98 -19.96
CA GLY A 42 -10.27 0.45 -18.96
C GLY A 42 -8.99 -0.14 -19.52
N GLY A 43 -8.95 -0.45 -20.82
CA GLY A 43 -7.83 -1.14 -21.46
C GLY A 43 -7.43 -2.40 -20.69
N HIS A 44 -6.20 -2.42 -20.18
CA HIS A 44 -5.66 -3.52 -19.34
C HIS A 44 -6.43 -3.77 -18.03
N ALA A 45 -7.24 -2.84 -17.52
CA ALA A 45 -8.21 -3.16 -16.47
C ALA A 45 -9.38 -3.93 -17.09
N ASP A 46 -9.25 -5.25 -17.15
CA ASP A 46 -10.10 -6.16 -17.93
C ASP A 46 -10.76 -7.23 -17.05
N THR A 47 -12.04 -7.03 -16.76
CA THR A 47 -12.85 -7.95 -15.94
C THR A 47 -13.81 -8.76 -16.81
N HIS A 48 -13.75 -10.09 -16.68
CA HIS A 48 -14.64 -11.04 -17.35
C HIS A 48 -15.76 -11.50 -16.41
N ARG A 49 -16.98 -11.63 -16.93
CA ARG A 49 -18.13 -12.17 -16.17
C ARG A 49 -18.28 -13.65 -16.47
N VAL A 50 -18.12 -14.50 -15.46
CA VAL A 50 -18.27 -15.96 -15.57
C VAL A 50 -19.24 -16.42 -14.48
N GLY A 51 -20.49 -16.69 -14.87
CA GLY A 51 -21.59 -16.81 -13.91
C GLY A 51 -21.72 -15.51 -13.09
N ASP A 52 -21.75 -15.64 -11.76
CA ASP A 52 -21.81 -14.49 -10.84
C ASP A 52 -20.43 -13.88 -10.51
N LEU A 53 -19.35 -14.46 -11.02
CA LEU A 53 -17.99 -14.01 -10.73
C LEU A 53 -17.56 -12.90 -11.68
N ALA A 54 -16.83 -11.94 -11.12
CA ALA A 54 -16.06 -10.94 -11.85
C ALA A 54 -14.57 -11.31 -11.73
N ILE A 55 -13.94 -11.61 -12.87
CA ILE A 55 -12.58 -12.16 -12.92
C ILE A 55 -11.68 -11.21 -13.71
N ASP A 56 -10.76 -10.55 -13.02
CA ASP A 56 -9.73 -9.72 -13.67
C ASP A 56 -8.66 -10.57 -14.35
N THR A 57 -8.26 -10.16 -15.55
CA THR A 57 -7.29 -10.91 -16.38
C THR A 57 -6.09 -10.09 -16.83
N GLY A 58 -6.19 -8.76 -16.84
CA GLY A 58 -5.06 -7.84 -17.06
C GLY A 58 -4.53 -7.25 -15.75
N PHE A 59 -5.08 -6.12 -15.32
CA PHE A 59 -4.78 -5.53 -14.00
C PHE A 59 -5.51 -6.29 -12.89
N ILE A 60 -4.75 -7.07 -12.12
CA ILE A 60 -5.31 -7.96 -11.09
C ILE A 60 -5.04 -7.41 -9.68
N VAL A 61 -3.85 -6.83 -9.43
CA VAL A 61 -3.38 -6.53 -8.07
C VAL A 61 -2.63 -5.21 -7.91
N HIS A 62 -2.69 -4.68 -6.70
CA HIS A 62 -1.96 -3.50 -6.23
C HIS A 62 -1.48 -3.68 -4.78
N ASN A 63 -0.76 -2.71 -4.24
CA ASN A 63 -0.39 -2.68 -2.83
C ASN A 63 -0.23 -1.23 -2.31
N GLU A 64 -0.23 -1.07 -0.99
CA GLU A 64 -0.20 0.25 -0.33
C GLU A 64 1.14 0.99 -0.44
N ARG A 65 2.23 0.29 -0.76
CA ARG A 65 3.55 0.90 -0.85
C ARG A 65 3.82 1.51 -2.22
N THR A 66 3.45 0.81 -3.29
CA THR A 66 3.87 1.13 -4.66
C THR A 66 2.73 1.60 -5.56
N TYR A 67 1.53 1.87 -5.01
CA TYR A 67 0.36 2.35 -5.77
C TYR A 67 -0.33 3.58 -5.13
N PRO A 68 0.40 4.65 -4.73
CA PRO A 68 -0.20 5.79 -4.03
C PRO A 68 -1.23 6.57 -4.85
N VAL A 69 -1.00 6.81 -6.15
CA VAL A 69 -1.92 7.58 -7.00
C VAL A 69 -3.20 6.78 -7.26
N LEU A 70 -3.06 5.48 -7.57
CA LEU A 70 -4.21 4.61 -7.74
C LEU A 70 -5.04 4.48 -6.45
N LEU A 71 -4.39 4.37 -5.29
CA LEU A 71 -5.10 4.29 -4.02
C LEU A 71 -5.79 5.60 -3.64
N ARG A 72 -5.21 6.75 -3.99
CA ARG A 72 -5.90 8.03 -3.87
C ARG A 72 -7.16 8.07 -4.73
N LEU A 73 -7.10 7.58 -5.98
CA LEU A 73 -8.27 7.46 -6.84
C LEU A 73 -9.33 6.55 -6.21
N PHE A 74 -8.93 5.35 -5.75
CA PHE A 74 -9.85 4.41 -5.12
C PHE A 74 -10.52 4.99 -3.88
N ALA A 75 -9.78 5.72 -3.05
CA ALA A 75 -10.32 6.38 -1.86
C ALA A 75 -11.36 7.45 -2.22
N GLU A 76 -11.14 8.27 -3.25
CA GLU A 76 -12.12 9.25 -3.71
C GLU A 76 -13.39 8.60 -4.27
N LEU A 77 -13.22 7.50 -5.01
CA LEU A 77 -14.34 6.79 -5.64
C LEU A 77 -15.04 5.80 -4.70
N GLY A 78 -14.51 5.55 -3.50
CA GLY A 78 -15.05 4.52 -2.60
C GLY A 78 -14.87 3.08 -3.12
N VAL A 79 -13.83 2.83 -3.92
CA VAL A 79 -13.52 1.50 -4.47
C VAL A 79 -12.92 0.63 -3.37
N ARG A 80 -13.58 -0.51 -3.10
CA ARG A 80 -13.13 -1.47 -2.08
C ARG A 80 -12.10 -2.45 -2.63
N THR A 81 -11.20 -2.88 -1.77
CA THR A 81 -10.13 -3.82 -2.10
C THR A 81 -9.98 -4.85 -0.99
N GLN A 82 -9.54 -6.05 -1.35
CA GLN A 82 -9.34 -7.19 -0.44
C GLN A 82 -7.92 -7.74 -0.59
N ASP A 83 -7.40 -8.47 0.41
CA ASP A 83 -6.03 -8.99 0.24
C ASP A 83 -5.96 -10.04 -0.87
N SER A 84 -4.79 -10.07 -1.50
CA SER A 84 -4.39 -11.04 -2.50
C SER A 84 -3.14 -11.77 -2.01
N GLU A 85 -3.04 -13.06 -2.37
CA GLU A 85 -1.82 -13.84 -2.19
C GLU A 85 -0.98 -13.74 -3.48
N MET A 86 0.34 -13.55 -3.36
CA MET A 86 1.23 -13.21 -4.49
C MET A 86 2.44 -14.12 -4.60
N SER A 87 2.22 -15.42 -4.48
CA SER A 87 3.29 -16.40 -4.60
C SER A 87 3.65 -16.66 -6.06
N MET A 88 4.92 -16.93 -6.31
CA MET A 88 5.42 -17.37 -7.61
C MET A 88 6.00 -18.78 -7.50
N SER A 89 5.75 -19.60 -8.53
CA SER A 89 6.36 -20.89 -8.73
C SER A 89 7.15 -20.95 -10.04
N VAL A 90 8.11 -21.86 -10.09
CA VAL A 90 8.90 -22.19 -11.27
C VAL A 90 8.78 -23.68 -11.52
N SER A 91 8.42 -24.06 -12.74
CA SER A 91 8.34 -25.43 -13.22
C SER A 91 9.13 -25.56 -14.52
N ASP A 92 10.13 -26.44 -14.56
CA ASP A 92 10.90 -26.74 -15.77
C ASP A 92 10.69 -28.22 -16.14
N ARG A 93 9.96 -28.47 -17.24
CA ARG A 93 9.58 -29.82 -17.66
C ARG A 93 10.77 -30.66 -18.11
N ALA A 94 11.79 -30.04 -18.70
CA ALA A 94 12.99 -30.74 -19.19
C ALA A 94 13.87 -31.26 -18.05
N THR A 95 14.05 -30.46 -16.99
CA THR A 95 14.88 -30.83 -15.82
C THR A 95 14.08 -31.47 -14.69
N GLY A 96 12.75 -31.30 -14.70
CA GLY A 96 11.83 -31.69 -13.64
C GLY A 96 12.01 -30.89 -12.35
N VAL A 97 12.53 -29.67 -12.42
CA VAL A 97 12.66 -28.75 -11.27
C VAL A 97 11.31 -28.06 -11.06
N GLU A 98 10.81 -28.12 -9.83
CA GLU A 98 9.59 -27.41 -9.40
C GLU A 98 9.83 -26.82 -8.02
N TYR A 99 9.50 -25.55 -7.81
CA TYR A 99 9.51 -24.91 -6.49
C TYR A 99 8.64 -23.64 -6.44
N ALA A 100 8.21 -23.26 -5.24
CA ALA A 100 7.52 -21.99 -4.93
C ALA A 100 8.06 -21.43 -3.61
N GLY A 101 8.98 -20.47 -3.69
CA GLY A 101 9.74 -20.01 -2.52
C GLY A 101 8.90 -19.32 -1.45
N ALA A 102 7.89 -18.55 -1.87
CA ALA A 102 7.01 -17.79 -0.97
C ALA A 102 6.09 -18.69 -0.12
N LEU A 103 5.91 -19.97 -0.49
CA LEU A 103 5.08 -20.94 0.24
C LEU A 103 5.85 -21.69 1.34
N GLY A 104 7.03 -21.17 1.71
CA GLY A 104 7.87 -21.73 2.76
C GLY A 104 8.46 -23.10 2.39
N PRO A 105 8.85 -23.91 3.40
CA PRO A 105 9.58 -25.17 3.16
C PRO A 105 8.83 -26.18 2.27
N ARG A 106 7.48 -26.20 2.35
CA ARG A 106 6.65 -27.11 1.55
C ARG A 106 6.64 -26.74 0.07
N GLY A 107 6.69 -25.45 -0.26
CA GLY A 107 6.81 -24.99 -1.64
C GLY A 107 8.23 -25.01 -2.17
N LEU A 108 9.23 -24.76 -1.31
CA LEU A 108 10.65 -24.82 -1.70
C LEU A 108 11.11 -26.27 -1.97
N PHE A 109 10.55 -27.24 -1.25
CA PHE A 109 10.83 -28.66 -1.45
C PHE A 109 9.53 -29.43 -1.69
N PRO A 110 8.89 -29.22 -2.85
CA PRO A 110 7.56 -29.78 -3.11
C PRO A 110 7.61 -31.30 -3.32
N THR A 111 8.80 -31.84 -3.65
CA THR A 111 9.07 -33.28 -3.77
C THR A 111 10.36 -33.67 -3.04
N ALA A 112 10.46 -34.92 -2.57
CA ALA A 112 11.68 -35.42 -1.91
C ALA A 112 12.92 -35.37 -2.83
N ARG A 113 12.73 -35.51 -4.15
CA ARG A 113 13.80 -35.40 -5.15
C ARG A 113 14.46 -34.03 -5.17
N ALA A 114 13.75 -32.96 -4.81
CA ALA A 114 14.32 -31.61 -4.72
C ALA A 114 15.44 -31.54 -3.67
N LEU A 115 15.30 -32.23 -2.54
CA LEU A 115 16.30 -32.25 -1.46
C LEU A 115 17.60 -32.97 -1.85
N ALA A 116 17.53 -33.94 -2.77
CA ALA A 116 18.71 -34.68 -3.22
C ALA A 116 19.49 -33.97 -4.34
N ARG A 117 18.95 -32.90 -4.93
CA ARG A 117 19.54 -32.20 -6.09
C ARG A 117 20.57 -31.17 -5.64
N ARG A 118 21.86 -31.53 -5.70
CA ARG A 118 22.98 -30.64 -5.34
C ARG A 118 22.97 -29.29 -6.07
N ALA A 119 22.67 -29.28 -7.38
CA ALA A 119 22.60 -28.05 -8.16
C ALA A 119 21.47 -27.11 -7.68
N TYR A 120 20.32 -27.68 -7.32
CA TYR A 120 19.20 -26.95 -6.73
C TYR A 120 19.57 -26.33 -5.39
N LEU A 121 20.18 -27.10 -4.48
CA LEU A 121 20.61 -26.58 -3.18
C LEU A 121 21.67 -25.47 -3.32
N ARG A 122 22.58 -25.59 -4.30
CA ARG A 122 23.56 -24.53 -4.61
C ARG A 122 22.88 -23.25 -5.09
N MET A 123 21.85 -23.36 -5.94
CA MET A 123 21.06 -22.21 -6.39
C MET A 123 20.47 -21.44 -5.21
N LEU A 124 19.92 -22.15 -4.21
CA LEU A 124 19.36 -21.51 -3.01
C LEU A 124 20.39 -20.69 -2.22
N VAL A 125 21.67 -21.10 -2.24
CA VAL A 125 22.79 -20.33 -1.65
C VAL A 125 23.18 -19.12 -2.53
N ASP A 126 23.03 -19.24 -3.85
CA ASP A 126 23.29 -18.15 -4.79
C ASP A 126 22.23 -17.02 -4.69
N VAL A 127 20.97 -17.30 -4.31
CA VAL A 127 19.91 -16.28 -4.15
C VAL A 127 20.29 -15.13 -3.19
N PRO A 128 20.65 -15.37 -1.91
CA PRO A 128 21.06 -14.30 -1.01
C PRO A 128 22.36 -13.61 -1.45
N ARG A 129 23.24 -14.32 -2.18
CA ARG A 129 24.45 -13.74 -2.77
C ARG A 129 24.10 -12.77 -3.89
N PHE A 130 23.15 -13.12 -4.76
CA PHE A 130 22.58 -12.25 -5.77
C PHE A 130 21.95 -11.01 -5.15
N HIS A 131 21.09 -11.15 -4.13
CA HIS A 131 20.48 -10.00 -3.45
C HIS A 131 21.52 -9.01 -2.90
N ARG A 132 22.62 -9.50 -2.30
CA ARG A 132 23.70 -8.63 -1.81
C ARG A 132 24.41 -7.90 -2.96
N ALA A 133 24.75 -8.62 -4.02
CA ALA A 133 25.44 -8.05 -5.18
C ALA A 133 24.58 -7.00 -5.91
N ALA A 134 23.29 -7.28 -6.08
CA ALA A 134 22.35 -6.37 -6.71
C ALA A 134 22.12 -5.10 -5.90
N ARG A 135 22.03 -5.20 -4.56
CA ARG A 135 21.96 -4.00 -3.68
C ARG A 135 23.24 -3.18 -3.76
N ALA A 136 24.41 -3.82 -3.73
CA ALA A 136 25.68 -3.12 -3.88
C ALA A 136 25.76 -2.33 -5.20
N LEU A 137 25.23 -2.87 -6.31
CA LEU A 137 25.14 -2.14 -7.58
C LEU A 137 24.25 -0.89 -7.49
N LEU A 138 23.14 -0.96 -6.75
CA LEU A 138 22.25 0.19 -6.55
C LEU A 138 22.85 1.25 -5.62
N ASP A 139 23.72 0.85 -4.70
CA ASP A 139 24.36 1.72 -3.72
C ASP A 139 25.61 2.43 -4.29
N ASP A 140 26.16 1.96 -5.42
CA ASP A 140 27.37 2.48 -6.11
C ASP A 140 27.17 3.81 -6.86
N GLY A 141 26.22 4.65 -6.43
CA GLY A 141 25.94 5.97 -7.02
C GLY A 141 24.87 5.98 -8.13
N PRO A 142 24.51 7.17 -8.67
CA PRO A 142 23.41 7.34 -9.63
C PRO A 142 23.69 6.72 -11.02
N PHE A 143 22.69 6.72 -11.90
CA PHE A 143 22.80 6.26 -13.29
C PHE A 143 23.89 7.06 -14.03
N THR A 144 25.08 6.50 -14.14
CA THR A 144 26.28 7.24 -14.60
C THR A 144 26.98 6.61 -15.82
N ARG A 145 26.50 5.46 -16.32
CA ARG A 145 27.07 4.78 -17.49
C ARG A 145 26.00 4.53 -18.54
N ASP A 146 26.33 4.90 -19.78
CA ASP A 146 25.57 4.64 -20.99
C ASP A 146 26.49 3.91 -21.99
N PRO A 147 26.13 2.72 -22.51
CA PRO A 147 24.93 1.94 -22.18
C PRO A 147 24.99 1.32 -20.76
N GLU A 148 23.81 1.07 -20.19
CA GLU A 148 23.69 0.39 -18.90
C GLU A 148 24.22 -1.06 -18.97
N GLU A 149 24.85 -1.56 -17.89
CA GLU A 149 25.28 -2.97 -17.79
C GLU A 149 24.05 -3.89 -17.89
N THR A 150 24.08 -4.86 -18.82
CA THR A 150 23.01 -5.85 -18.95
C THR A 150 23.01 -6.84 -17.79
N LEU A 151 21.86 -7.47 -17.53
CA LEU A 151 21.75 -8.52 -16.51
C LEU A 151 22.74 -9.67 -16.78
N ARG A 152 22.94 -10.04 -18.05
CA ARG A 152 23.92 -11.04 -18.48
C ARG A 152 25.33 -10.68 -18.01
N ALA A 153 25.80 -9.47 -18.33
CA ALA A 153 27.13 -8.99 -17.95
C ALA A 153 27.30 -8.94 -16.42
N PHE A 154 26.28 -8.49 -15.69
CA PHE A 154 26.27 -8.51 -14.23
C PHE A 154 26.41 -9.93 -13.66
N LEU A 155 25.67 -10.90 -14.21
CA LEU A 155 25.70 -12.29 -13.75
C LEU A 155 27.03 -12.99 -14.09
N ASP A 156 27.63 -12.66 -15.23
CA ASP A 156 28.97 -13.12 -15.64
C ASP A 156 30.04 -12.59 -14.69
N ARG A 157 30.05 -11.27 -14.44
CA ARG A 157 30.97 -10.63 -13.49
C ARG A 157 30.83 -11.21 -12.09
N GLY A 158 29.59 -11.47 -11.67
CA GLY A 158 29.27 -12.13 -10.41
C GLY A 158 29.51 -13.64 -10.38
N ARG A 159 29.96 -14.27 -11.48
CA ARG A 159 30.19 -15.72 -11.60
C ARG A 159 28.98 -16.58 -11.20
N PHE A 160 27.76 -16.12 -11.49
CA PHE A 160 26.54 -16.91 -11.29
C PHE A 160 26.46 -18.00 -12.37
N ASN A 161 26.32 -19.27 -11.96
CA ASN A 161 26.35 -20.40 -12.87
C ASN A 161 25.06 -20.52 -13.71
N HIS A 162 25.12 -21.30 -14.79
CA HIS A 162 24.00 -21.52 -15.70
C HIS A 162 22.73 -22.04 -15.00
N TYR A 163 22.87 -22.90 -14.00
CA TYR A 163 21.72 -23.45 -13.26
C TYR A 163 20.94 -22.34 -12.53
N PHE A 164 21.64 -21.40 -11.88
CA PHE A 164 21.02 -20.24 -11.23
C PHE A 164 20.33 -19.31 -12.25
N ARG A 165 20.96 -19.07 -13.40
CA ARG A 165 20.37 -18.22 -14.45
C ARG A 165 19.05 -18.82 -14.95
N ARG A 166 19.10 -20.08 -15.36
CA ARG A 166 17.96 -20.82 -15.95
C ARG A 166 16.77 -20.97 -15.01
N HIS A 167 17.03 -21.27 -13.75
CA HIS A 167 15.98 -21.67 -12.80
C HIS A 167 15.57 -20.58 -11.84
N PHE A 168 16.30 -19.46 -11.73
CA PHE A 168 15.94 -18.34 -10.84
C PHE A 168 15.84 -17.01 -11.59
N MET A 169 16.89 -16.58 -12.32
CA MET A 169 16.89 -15.25 -12.93
C MET A 169 15.99 -15.13 -14.16
N GLU A 170 16.10 -16.07 -15.10
CA GLU A 170 15.26 -16.07 -16.31
C GLU A 170 13.78 -16.15 -15.97
N PRO A 171 13.31 -17.09 -15.10
CA PRO A 171 11.89 -17.13 -14.72
C PRO A 171 11.42 -15.86 -14.03
N LEU A 172 12.24 -15.29 -13.13
CA LEU A 172 11.90 -14.07 -12.39
C LEU A 172 11.64 -12.89 -13.33
N VAL A 173 12.52 -12.67 -14.30
CA VAL A 173 12.39 -11.54 -15.22
C VAL A 173 11.30 -11.81 -16.26
N ALA A 174 11.28 -13.01 -16.86
CA ALA A 174 10.28 -13.38 -17.85
C ALA A 174 8.85 -13.32 -17.30
N ALA A 175 8.63 -13.74 -16.05
CA ALA A 175 7.29 -13.69 -15.44
C ALA A 175 6.84 -12.29 -15.02
N VAL A 176 7.77 -11.36 -14.75
CA VAL A 176 7.42 -9.98 -14.36
C VAL A 176 7.08 -9.12 -15.58
N TRP A 177 7.79 -9.30 -16.69
CA TRP A 177 7.61 -8.48 -17.91
C TRP A 177 7.02 -9.23 -19.10
N SER A 178 6.54 -10.46 -18.89
CA SER A 178 5.91 -11.27 -19.94
C SER A 178 6.75 -11.34 -21.22
N CYS A 179 8.07 -11.47 -21.07
CA CYS A 179 9.04 -11.43 -22.17
C CYS A 179 9.76 -12.77 -22.37
N ASP A 180 10.34 -12.99 -23.54
CA ASP A 180 11.13 -14.19 -23.83
C ASP A 180 12.24 -14.37 -22.77
N PRO A 181 12.32 -15.54 -22.10
CA PRO A 181 13.39 -15.86 -21.16
C PRO A 181 14.81 -15.64 -21.70
N GLU A 182 15.05 -15.73 -23.01
CA GLU A 182 16.37 -15.46 -23.60
C GLU A 182 16.69 -13.96 -23.65
N LEU A 183 15.69 -13.13 -23.95
CA LEU A 183 15.79 -11.66 -23.96
C LEU A 183 15.82 -11.07 -22.55
N ALA A 184 15.27 -11.77 -21.57
CA ALA A 184 15.23 -11.37 -20.17
C ALA A 184 16.63 -11.05 -19.59
N LEU A 185 17.69 -11.67 -20.11
CA LEU A 185 19.07 -11.43 -19.66
C LEU A 185 19.71 -10.16 -20.26
N ASP A 186 19.10 -9.57 -21.29
CA ASP A 186 19.62 -8.37 -21.94
C ASP A 186 19.03 -7.08 -21.32
N TYR A 187 18.13 -7.22 -20.34
CA TYR A 187 17.57 -6.12 -19.57
C TYR A 187 18.66 -5.31 -18.84
N PRO A 188 18.51 -3.98 -18.71
CA PRO A 188 19.41 -3.16 -17.91
C PRO A 188 19.38 -3.57 -16.43
N ALA A 189 20.52 -4.05 -15.91
CA ALA A 189 20.58 -4.66 -14.59
C ALA A 189 20.19 -3.69 -13.47
N ARG A 190 20.62 -2.43 -13.56
CA ARG A 190 20.34 -1.42 -12.54
C ARG A 190 18.86 -1.04 -12.52
N TYR A 191 18.25 -0.86 -13.70
CA TYR A 191 16.81 -0.61 -13.83
C TYR A 191 15.98 -1.76 -13.23
N LEU A 192 16.32 -3.01 -13.57
CA LEU A 192 15.70 -4.22 -13.01
C LEU A 192 15.84 -4.27 -11.48
N PHE A 193 17.02 -4.03 -10.92
CA PHE A 193 17.21 -4.12 -9.48
C PHE A 193 16.53 -2.99 -8.72
N ALA A 194 16.43 -1.80 -9.32
CA ALA A 194 15.65 -0.70 -8.77
C ALA A 194 14.16 -1.10 -8.65
N PHE A 195 13.60 -1.72 -9.69
CA PHE A 195 12.26 -2.30 -9.66
C PHE A 195 12.12 -3.34 -8.54
N LEU A 196 13.01 -4.33 -8.49
CA LEU A 196 12.93 -5.39 -7.47
C LEU A 196 13.04 -4.84 -6.05
N ARG A 197 13.88 -3.81 -5.83
CA ARG A 197 13.99 -3.14 -4.52
C ARG A 197 12.70 -2.40 -4.17
N HIS A 198 12.14 -1.64 -5.11
CA HIS A 198 10.92 -0.86 -4.92
C HIS A 198 9.74 -1.77 -4.52
N HIS A 199 9.61 -2.92 -5.18
CA HIS A 199 8.53 -3.89 -4.94
C HIS A 199 8.82 -4.88 -3.79
N GLY A 200 9.93 -4.73 -3.06
CA GLY A 200 10.28 -5.63 -1.96
C GLY A 200 10.64 -7.06 -2.40
N MET A 201 11.03 -7.23 -3.66
CA MET A 201 11.47 -8.50 -4.27
C MET A 201 12.99 -8.69 -4.21
N LEU A 202 13.77 -7.64 -3.91
CA LEU A 202 15.22 -7.72 -3.72
C LEU A 202 15.60 -8.16 -2.29
N GLY A 203 14.94 -9.19 -1.78
CA GLY A 203 15.06 -9.69 -0.41
C GLY A 203 14.22 -10.94 -0.18
N VAL A 204 14.39 -11.56 0.99
CA VAL A 204 13.59 -12.75 1.41
C VAL A 204 12.37 -12.34 2.25
N PHE A 205 12.39 -11.11 2.79
CA PHE A 205 11.33 -10.53 3.60
C PHE A 205 11.09 -9.09 3.15
N GLY A 206 9.93 -8.52 3.51
CA GLY A 206 9.62 -7.11 3.27
C GLY A 206 8.82 -6.85 1.99
N SER A 207 8.32 -7.90 1.33
CA SER A 207 7.29 -7.79 0.30
C SER A 207 6.04 -7.15 0.89
N PRO A 208 5.41 -6.20 0.18
CA PRO A 208 4.18 -5.56 0.66
C PRO A 208 3.02 -6.56 0.69
N GLN A 209 2.00 -6.26 1.49
CA GLN A 209 0.73 -6.97 1.40
C GLN A 209 0.05 -6.60 0.08
N TRP A 210 -0.22 -7.58 -0.76
CA TRP A 210 -0.92 -7.40 -2.02
C TRP A 210 -2.42 -7.38 -1.80
N ARG A 211 -3.11 -6.63 -2.64
CA ARG A 211 -4.56 -6.45 -2.64
C ARG A 211 -5.09 -6.51 -4.07
N THR A 212 -6.37 -6.77 -4.21
CA THR A 212 -7.13 -6.81 -5.47
C THR A 212 -8.45 -6.07 -5.30
N VAL A 213 -9.04 -5.59 -6.38
CA VAL A 213 -10.30 -4.84 -6.34
C VAL A 213 -11.45 -5.80 -6.08
N THR A 214 -12.25 -5.52 -5.06
CA THR A 214 -13.42 -6.34 -4.75
C THR A 214 -14.47 -6.12 -5.83
N GLY A 215 -14.90 -7.21 -6.49
CA GLY A 215 -15.84 -7.15 -7.61
C GLY A 215 -15.18 -6.90 -8.97
N GLY A 216 -13.85 -6.84 -9.04
CA GLY A 216 -13.08 -6.68 -10.27
C GLY A 216 -12.73 -5.23 -10.62
N SER A 217 -11.66 -5.04 -11.38
CA SER A 217 -11.08 -3.75 -11.73
C SER A 217 -12.02 -2.83 -12.52
N HIS A 218 -13.01 -3.36 -13.25
CA HIS A 218 -14.03 -2.53 -13.91
C HIS A 218 -14.80 -1.62 -12.93
N GLU A 219 -14.81 -1.93 -11.64
CA GLU A 219 -15.52 -1.20 -10.59
C GLU A 219 -14.99 0.23 -10.40
N TYR A 220 -13.67 0.44 -10.54
CA TYR A 220 -13.10 1.79 -10.51
C TYR A 220 -13.28 2.49 -11.86
N VAL A 221 -13.17 1.73 -12.96
CA VAL A 221 -13.33 2.24 -14.33
C VAL A 221 -14.74 2.84 -14.49
N HIS A 222 -15.76 2.11 -14.03
CA HIS A 222 -17.15 2.55 -14.07
C HIS A 222 -17.37 3.84 -13.27
N ARG A 223 -16.83 3.92 -12.04
CA ARG A 223 -16.97 5.12 -11.21
C ARG A 223 -16.26 6.35 -11.77
N VAL A 224 -15.10 6.16 -12.42
CA VAL A 224 -14.49 7.28 -13.16
C VAL A 224 -15.43 7.72 -14.28
N ALA A 225 -15.95 6.77 -15.07
CA ALA A 225 -16.83 7.05 -16.20
C ALA A 225 -18.11 7.81 -15.81
N GLU A 226 -18.72 7.48 -14.66
CA GLU A 226 -19.88 8.20 -14.11
C GLU A 226 -19.60 9.69 -13.83
N GLY A 227 -18.34 10.05 -13.59
CA GLY A 227 -17.91 11.43 -13.34
C GLY A 227 -17.46 12.20 -14.58
N LEU A 228 -17.56 11.62 -15.79
CA LEU A 228 -17.13 12.27 -17.03
C LEU A 228 -18.30 12.86 -17.82
N HIS A 229 -18.01 13.91 -18.58
CA HIS A 229 -19.00 14.66 -19.37
C HIS A 229 -19.39 13.94 -20.65
N GLU A 230 -18.39 13.42 -21.38
CA GLU A 230 -18.58 12.76 -22.66
C GLU A 230 -17.60 11.58 -22.81
N ILE A 231 -18.13 10.43 -23.22
CA ILE A 231 -17.37 9.21 -23.47
C ILE A 231 -17.75 8.68 -24.85
N ARG A 232 -16.75 8.42 -25.70
CA ARG A 232 -16.90 7.91 -27.05
C ARG A 232 -16.20 6.55 -27.18
N LEU A 233 -16.97 5.48 -27.00
CA LEU A 233 -16.54 4.10 -27.20
C LEU A 233 -16.55 3.74 -28.70
N GLY A 234 -15.76 2.74 -29.09
CA GLY A 234 -15.68 2.30 -30.50
C GLY A 234 -15.18 3.39 -31.45
N THR A 235 -14.54 4.43 -30.92
CA THR A 235 -14.20 5.67 -31.61
C THR A 235 -12.68 5.82 -31.62
N LYS A 236 -12.04 5.11 -32.54
CA LYS A 236 -10.58 5.16 -32.71
C LYS A 236 -10.15 6.52 -33.25
N VAL A 237 -9.31 7.24 -32.50
CA VAL A 237 -8.65 8.45 -33.01
C VAL A 237 -7.61 8.08 -34.06
N THR A 238 -7.66 8.76 -35.21
CA THR A 238 -6.77 8.54 -36.36
C THR A 238 -5.82 9.71 -36.59
N SER A 239 -6.16 10.91 -36.13
CA SER A 239 -5.31 12.09 -36.28
C SER A 239 -5.44 13.05 -35.10
N VAL A 240 -4.30 13.60 -34.68
CA VAL A 240 -4.14 14.66 -33.68
C VAL A 240 -3.22 15.72 -34.29
N LEU A 241 -3.75 16.91 -34.52
CA LEU A 241 -3.04 18.04 -35.13
C LEU A 241 -3.08 19.26 -34.21
N GLU A 242 -1.92 19.73 -33.76
CA GLU A 242 -1.83 21.00 -33.03
C GLU A 242 -1.92 22.17 -34.02
N THR A 243 -2.84 23.11 -33.78
CA THR A 243 -3.06 24.29 -34.61
C THR A 243 -2.84 25.58 -33.82
N ALA A 244 -2.94 26.76 -34.45
CA ALA A 244 -2.90 28.03 -33.73
C ALA A 244 -4.04 28.16 -32.69
N HIS A 245 -5.19 27.51 -32.94
CA HIS A 245 -6.43 27.70 -32.20
C HIS A 245 -6.73 26.60 -31.17
N GLY A 246 -5.93 25.53 -31.13
CA GLY A 246 -6.15 24.40 -30.23
C GLY A 246 -5.50 23.14 -30.80
N VAL A 247 -6.15 21.99 -30.59
CA VAL A 247 -5.78 20.70 -31.15
C VAL A 247 -7.00 20.10 -31.84
N GLU A 248 -6.85 19.73 -33.10
CA GLU A 248 -7.87 19.02 -33.86
C GLU A 248 -7.69 17.51 -33.66
N VAL A 249 -8.76 16.83 -33.28
CA VAL A 249 -8.82 15.37 -33.11
C VAL A 249 -9.80 14.82 -34.13
N THR A 250 -9.32 13.91 -34.98
CA THR A 250 -10.11 13.23 -36.01
C THR A 250 -10.28 11.76 -35.65
N ASP A 251 -11.52 11.27 -35.68
CA ASP A 251 -11.82 9.87 -35.40
C ASP A 251 -11.83 8.97 -36.65
N GLY A 252 -12.13 7.70 -36.46
CA GLY A 252 -12.14 6.68 -37.52
C GLY A 252 -13.24 6.87 -38.57
N ASN A 253 -14.25 7.69 -38.28
CA ASN A 253 -15.32 8.04 -39.23
C ASN A 253 -14.97 9.30 -40.04
N GLY A 254 -13.85 9.96 -39.70
CA GLY A 254 -13.44 11.22 -40.32
C GLY A 254 -14.07 12.46 -39.68
N ASP A 255 -14.76 12.31 -38.54
CA ASP A 255 -15.29 13.45 -37.80
C ASP A 255 -14.15 14.13 -37.03
N THR A 256 -14.02 15.45 -37.23
CA THR A 256 -12.99 16.27 -36.58
C THR A 256 -13.62 17.23 -35.57
N ALA A 257 -13.04 17.26 -34.37
CA ALA A 257 -13.42 18.20 -33.31
C ALA A 257 -12.18 18.92 -32.76
N THR A 258 -12.34 20.20 -32.41
CA THR A 258 -11.27 21.01 -31.82
C THR A 258 -11.38 21.06 -30.29
N TYR A 259 -10.24 20.90 -29.63
CA TYR A 259 -10.05 20.96 -28.18
C TYR A 259 -8.98 21.99 -27.83
N ASP A 260 -8.98 22.49 -26.60
CA ASP A 260 -7.94 23.40 -26.13
C ASP A 260 -6.62 22.66 -25.90
N ALA A 261 -6.71 21.41 -25.45
CA ALA A 261 -5.59 20.50 -25.19
C ALA A 261 -6.03 19.02 -25.31
N VAL A 262 -5.05 18.13 -25.47
CA VAL A 262 -5.22 16.68 -25.61
C VAL A 262 -4.22 15.93 -24.75
N VAL A 263 -4.70 14.95 -23.99
CA VAL A 263 -3.86 13.92 -23.37
C VAL A 263 -3.89 12.67 -24.25
N VAL A 264 -2.74 12.26 -24.77
CA VAL A 264 -2.59 11.02 -25.55
C VAL A 264 -2.18 9.90 -24.61
N ALA A 265 -3.16 9.12 -24.15
CA ALA A 265 -3.03 8.02 -23.21
C ALA A 265 -3.02 6.64 -23.90
N ALA A 266 -2.34 6.54 -25.05
CA ALA A 266 -2.20 5.34 -25.88
C ALA A 266 -0.75 4.80 -25.86
N HIS A 267 -0.52 3.59 -26.38
CA HIS A 267 0.84 3.06 -26.51
C HIS A 267 1.70 3.94 -27.46
N PRO A 268 3.04 3.99 -27.30
CA PRO A 268 3.90 4.91 -28.05
C PRO A 268 3.79 4.79 -29.58
N ASP A 269 3.64 3.58 -30.10
CA ASP A 269 3.42 3.31 -31.53
C ASP A 269 2.08 3.88 -32.02
N GLN A 270 1.02 3.68 -31.23
CA GLN A 270 -0.31 4.22 -31.51
C GLN A 270 -0.33 5.75 -31.41
N ALA A 271 0.32 6.30 -30.38
CA ALA A 271 0.48 7.73 -30.17
C ALA A 271 1.24 8.38 -31.33
N LEU A 272 2.35 7.78 -31.78
CA LEU A 272 3.11 8.27 -32.92
C LEU A 272 2.30 8.21 -34.22
N ALA A 273 1.54 7.12 -34.42
CA ALA A 273 0.72 6.93 -35.62
C ALA A 273 -0.44 7.92 -35.74
N MET A 274 -0.95 8.45 -34.63
CA MET A 274 -2.05 9.43 -34.65
C MET A 274 -1.56 10.88 -34.76
N LEU A 275 -0.28 11.19 -34.55
CA LEU A 275 0.21 12.55 -34.75
C LEU A 275 0.20 12.89 -36.24
N ALA A 276 -0.49 13.96 -36.62
CA ALA A 276 -0.55 14.42 -38.01
C ALA A 276 0.82 14.93 -38.49
N GLU A 277 1.51 15.67 -37.62
CA GLU A 277 2.81 16.31 -37.91
C GLU A 277 3.79 16.04 -36.76
N PRO A 278 4.25 14.80 -36.56
CA PRO A 278 5.16 14.49 -35.46
C PRO A 278 6.50 15.20 -35.66
N THR A 279 7.04 15.77 -34.58
CA THR A 279 8.40 16.34 -34.59
C THR A 279 9.45 15.22 -34.68
N ASP A 280 10.68 15.57 -35.08
CA ASP A 280 11.77 14.58 -35.11
C ASP A 280 12.04 13.97 -33.73
N LEU A 281 11.91 14.78 -32.68
CA LEU A 281 12.05 14.32 -31.30
C LEU A 281 10.93 13.37 -30.88
N GLN A 282 9.68 13.65 -31.28
CA GLN A 282 8.55 12.74 -31.04
C GLN A 282 8.74 11.39 -31.75
N ARG A 283 9.21 11.40 -33.01
CA ARG A 283 9.54 10.16 -33.75
C ARG A 283 10.65 9.37 -33.05
N GLU A 284 11.71 10.06 -32.65
CA GLU A 284 12.87 9.45 -31.98
C GLU A 284 12.48 8.79 -30.65
N VAL A 285 11.80 9.53 -29.76
CA VAL A 285 11.50 9.05 -28.41
C VAL A 285 10.40 7.99 -28.42
N LEU A 286 9.27 8.22 -29.10
CA LEU A 286 8.16 7.27 -29.12
C LEU A 286 8.53 6.00 -29.90
N GLY A 287 9.30 6.13 -30.98
CA GLY A 287 9.78 5.00 -31.77
C GLY A 287 10.77 4.09 -31.04
N ALA A 288 11.43 4.58 -29.99
CA ALA A 288 12.38 3.84 -29.17
C ALA A 288 11.73 3.07 -28.00
N LEU A 289 10.39 3.04 -27.90
CA LEU A 289 9.65 2.40 -26.81
C LEU A 289 8.83 1.20 -27.33
N PRO A 290 9.48 0.06 -27.65
CA PRO A 290 8.81 -1.09 -28.24
C PRO A 290 7.87 -1.82 -27.27
N TYR A 291 6.82 -2.43 -27.82
CA TYR A 291 5.87 -3.28 -27.12
C TYR A 291 5.84 -4.68 -27.75
N SER A 292 5.53 -5.69 -26.95
CA SER A 292 5.34 -7.08 -27.38
C SER A 292 3.89 -7.50 -27.17
N ALA A 293 3.24 -7.94 -28.23
CA ALA A 293 1.91 -8.55 -28.17
C ALA A 293 1.98 -9.94 -27.53
N ASN A 294 1.05 -10.22 -26.64
CA ASN A 294 0.94 -11.46 -25.89
C ASN A 294 -0.53 -11.88 -25.81
N THR A 295 -0.84 -13.03 -26.41
CA THR A 295 -2.14 -13.67 -26.26
C THR A 295 -2.26 -14.29 -24.87
N ALA A 296 -3.37 -13.99 -24.19
CA ALA A 296 -3.76 -14.56 -22.91
C ALA A 296 -5.08 -15.32 -23.07
N GLN A 297 -5.19 -16.47 -22.41
CA GLN A 297 -6.40 -17.29 -22.41
C GLN A 297 -6.90 -17.48 -20.97
N LEU A 298 -8.15 -17.12 -20.71
CA LEU A 298 -8.87 -17.46 -19.49
C LEU A 298 -9.45 -18.86 -19.66
N HIS A 299 -9.14 -19.80 -18.76
CA HIS A 299 -9.52 -21.21 -18.87
C HIS A 299 -9.61 -21.89 -17.49
N THR A 300 -10.01 -23.17 -17.48
CA THR A 300 -10.00 -24.03 -16.27
C THR A 300 -8.90 -25.09 -16.26
N ASP A 301 -8.16 -25.26 -17.37
CA ASP A 301 -7.17 -26.33 -17.54
C ASP A 301 -5.99 -26.21 -16.56
N THR A 302 -5.95 -27.12 -15.58
CA THR A 302 -4.91 -27.16 -14.54
C THR A 302 -3.62 -27.86 -14.99
N SER A 303 -3.53 -28.40 -16.20
CA SER A 303 -2.40 -29.19 -16.69
C SER A 303 -1.10 -28.38 -16.84
N LEU A 304 -1.21 -27.06 -17.00
CA LEU A 304 -0.08 -26.13 -17.07
C LEU A 304 0.52 -25.79 -15.69
N LEU A 305 -0.20 -26.06 -14.59
CA LEU A 305 0.33 -25.86 -13.24
C LEU A 305 1.49 -26.84 -12.92
N PRO A 306 2.29 -26.59 -11.88
CA PRO A 306 3.30 -27.54 -11.42
C PRO A 306 2.70 -28.93 -11.14
N ARG A 307 3.40 -30.01 -11.46
CA ARG A 307 2.93 -31.39 -11.16
C ARG A 307 2.80 -31.59 -9.66
N ALA A 308 3.71 -31.02 -8.88
CA ALA A 308 3.61 -31.03 -7.44
C ALA A 308 2.65 -29.94 -6.96
N GLY A 309 1.47 -30.34 -6.49
CA GLY A 309 0.44 -29.42 -5.93
C GLY A 309 0.95 -28.49 -4.82
N ARG A 310 2.00 -28.90 -4.09
CA ARG A 310 2.65 -28.06 -3.07
C ARG A 310 3.39 -26.85 -3.64
N ALA A 311 3.66 -26.84 -4.93
CA ALA A 311 4.26 -25.72 -5.66
C ALA A 311 3.22 -24.87 -6.40
N TRP A 312 1.92 -25.16 -6.29
CA TRP A 312 0.88 -24.31 -6.88
C TRP A 312 0.88 -22.96 -6.20
N ALA A 313 1.17 -21.93 -6.99
CA ALA A 313 1.31 -20.56 -6.56
C ALA A 313 0.30 -19.68 -7.30
N SER A 314 0.26 -18.40 -6.94
CA SER A 314 -0.55 -17.43 -7.67
C SER A 314 -0.05 -17.26 -9.11
N TRP A 315 1.27 -17.22 -9.33
CA TRP A 315 1.90 -17.06 -10.65
C TRP A 315 2.77 -18.29 -10.91
N ASN A 316 2.56 -18.99 -12.02
CA ASN A 316 3.22 -20.26 -12.27
C ASN A 316 3.98 -20.19 -13.58
N PHE A 317 5.29 -19.96 -13.49
CA PHE A 317 6.16 -20.00 -14.66
C PHE A 317 6.39 -21.45 -15.10
N LEU A 318 6.11 -21.73 -16.37
CA LEU A 318 6.34 -23.01 -16.99
C LEU A 318 7.39 -22.86 -18.08
N ARG A 319 8.47 -23.65 -17.97
CA ARG A 319 9.34 -23.92 -19.11
C ARG A 319 8.90 -25.24 -19.76
N PRO A 320 8.27 -25.18 -20.95
CA PRO A 320 7.89 -26.38 -21.68
C PRO A 320 9.13 -27.20 -22.08
N GLN A 321 8.91 -28.47 -22.43
CA GLN A 321 10.00 -29.36 -22.82
C GLN A 321 10.59 -28.96 -24.17
N THR A 322 9.74 -28.51 -25.10
CA THR A 322 10.13 -27.90 -26.37
C THR A 322 10.03 -26.39 -26.23
N ALA A 323 11.08 -25.66 -26.62
CA ALA A 323 11.06 -24.20 -26.55
C ALA A 323 10.02 -23.65 -27.55
N THR A 324 9.18 -22.74 -27.07
CA THR A 324 8.14 -22.07 -27.86
C THR A 324 8.55 -20.66 -28.30
N GLY A 325 9.73 -20.17 -27.87
CA GLY A 325 10.19 -18.79 -28.11
C GLY A 325 9.32 -17.73 -27.43
N ARG A 326 8.50 -18.13 -26.46
CA ARG A 326 7.62 -17.25 -25.68
C ARG A 326 7.64 -17.69 -24.22
N VAL A 327 7.39 -16.74 -23.33
CA VAL A 327 7.13 -17.07 -21.93
C VAL A 327 5.80 -17.82 -21.82
N THR A 328 5.72 -18.77 -20.89
CA THR A 328 4.47 -19.43 -20.50
C THR A 328 4.28 -19.23 -19.01
N VAL A 329 3.31 -18.41 -18.63
CA VAL A 329 2.97 -18.14 -17.23
C VAL A 329 1.48 -18.28 -17.03
N THR A 330 1.10 -19.11 -16.06
CA THR A 330 -0.30 -19.32 -15.67
C THR A 330 -0.58 -18.67 -14.33
N TYR A 331 -1.53 -17.75 -14.29
CA TYR A 331 -2.02 -17.08 -13.09
C TYR A 331 -3.24 -17.82 -12.54
N ASP A 332 -3.19 -18.22 -11.27
CA ASP A 332 -4.33 -18.79 -10.54
C ASP A 332 -5.23 -17.65 -10.03
N LEU A 333 -6.21 -17.28 -10.85
CA LEU A 333 -7.10 -16.13 -10.59
C LEU A 333 -8.03 -16.41 -9.42
N THR A 334 -8.48 -17.65 -9.24
CA THR A 334 -9.26 -18.06 -8.05
C THR A 334 -8.49 -17.74 -6.78
N ARG A 335 -7.18 -18.02 -6.75
CA ARG A 335 -6.30 -17.74 -5.61
C ARG A 335 -5.97 -16.25 -5.45
N LEU A 336 -5.58 -15.59 -6.53
CA LEU A 336 -5.21 -14.17 -6.54
C LEU A 336 -6.37 -13.30 -6.09
N GLN A 337 -7.55 -13.53 -6.67
CA GLN A 337 -8.72 -12.70 -6.44
C GLN A 337 -9.58 -13.19 -5.28
N ARG A 338 -9.21 -14.31 -4.64
CA ARG A 338 -9.99 -14.98 -3.58
C ARG A 338 -11.44 -15.21 -4.01
N LEU A 339 -11.62 -15.73 -5.22
CA LEU A 339 -12.95 -16.00 -5.77
C LEU A 339 -13.65 -17.08 -4.93
N ALA A 340 -14.92 -16.86 -4.60
CA ALA A 340 -15.72 -17.78 -3.79
C ALA A 340 -16.24 -18.95 -4.64
N THR A 341 -15.34 -19.85 -5.03
CA THR A 341 -15.64 -21.00 -5.90
C THR A 341 -14.62 -22.13 -5.70
N ASP A 342 -15.05 -23.36 -5.96
CA ASP A 342 -14.16 -24.53 -6.00
C ASP A 342 -13.47 -24.69 -7.37
N THR A 343 -14.00 -24.05 -8.42
CA THR A 343 -13.41 -24.06 -9.76
C THR A 343 -12.14 -23.21 -9.80
N ARG A 344 -11.08 -23.75 -10.39
CA ARG A 344 -9.86 -22.99 -10.66
C ARG A 344 -9.98 -22.26 -11.98
N TYR A 345 -10.18 -20.96 -11.90
CA TYR A 345 -10.06 -20.07 -13.05
C TYR A 345 -8.62 -19.61 -13.17
N LEU A 346 -8.05 -19.84 -14.35
CA LEU A 346 -6.66 -19.59 -14.66
C LEU A 346 -6.59 -18.67 -15.87
N VAL A 347 -5.60 -17.78 -15.91
CA VAL A 347 -5.22 -17.12 -17.16
C VAL A 347 -3.79 -17.50 -17.51
N THR A 348 -3.59 -18.05 -18.70
CA THR A 348 -2.26 -18.37 -19.22
C THR A 348 -1.85 -17.35 -20.27
N LEU A 349 -0.68 -16.75 -20.09
CA LEU A 349 -0.01 -15.91 -21.06
C LEU A 349 1.06 -16.71 -21.79
N GLY A 350 0.97 -16.74 -23.12
CA GLY A 350 1.81 -17.54 -24.01
C GLY A 350 1.61 -19.05 -23.87
N GLY A 351 1.98 -19.83 -24.89
CA GLY A 351 1.71 -21.27 -24.92
C GLY A 351 0.21 -21.59 -25.10
N THR A 352 -0.47 -20.82 -25.94
CA THR A 352 -1.90 -21.01 -26.24
C THR A 352 -2.21 -22.36 -26.90
N ASP A 353 -1.20 -22.98 -27.52
CA ASP A 353 -1.22 -24.33 -28.05
C ASP A 353 -1.15 -25.43 -26.98
N LEU A 354 -0.85 -25.07 -25.74
CA LEU A 354 -0.73 -25.99 -24.61
C LEU A 354 -2.02 -26.09 -23.78
N VAL A 355 -2.93 -25.11 -23.88
CA VAL A 355 -4.19 -25.08 -23.16
C VAL A 355 -5.21 -25.94 -23.89
N ASP A 356 -5.95 -26.78 -23.17
CA ASP A 356 -7.06 -27.55 -23.75
C ASP A 356 -8.13 -26.58 -24.33
N PRO A 357 -8.40 -26.61 -25.65
CA PRO A 357 -9.35 -25.70 -26.28
C PRO A 357 -10.77 -25.84 -25.74
N ASP A 358 -11.16 -27.01 -25.22
CA ASP A 358 -12.50 -27.23 -24.66
C ASP A 358 -12.65 -26.59 -23.27
N GLU A 359 -11.56 -26.20 -22.62
CA GLU A 359 -11.55 -25.53 -21.32
C GLU A 359 -11.36 -24.01 -21.42
N VAL A 360 -11.22 -23.44 -22.62
CA VAL A 360 -11.04 -22.00 -22.84
C VAL A 360 -12.38 -21.27 -22.71
N ILE A 361 -12.39 -20.24 -21.85
CA ILE A 361 -13.53 -19.36 -21.58
C ILE A 361 -13.43 -18.08 -22.43
N ALA A 362 -12.24 -17.46 -22.47
CA ALA A 362 -12.00 -16.24 -23.22
C ALA A 362 -10.55 -16.18 -23.72
N THR A 363 -10.33 -15.48 -24.82
CA THR A 363 -9.00 -15.17 -25.37
C THR A 363 -8.87 -13.66 -25.54
N MET A 364 -7.76 -13.10 -25.08
CA MET A 364 -7.47 -11.68 -25.08
C MET A 364 -6.08 -11.42 -25.64
N GLU A 365 -5.90 -10.25 -26.25
CA GLU A 365 -4.60 -9.77 -26.71
C GLU A 365 -4.15 -8.61 -25.81
N TYR A 366 -3.01 -8.78 -25.15
CA TYR A 366 -2.38 -7.73 -24.35
C TYR A 366 -1.05 -7.33 -24.98
N ALA A 367 -0.57 -6.13 -24.67
CA ALA A 367 0.75 -5.69 -25.11
C ALA A 367 1.55 -5.17 -23.91
N HIS A 368 2.77 -5.69 -23.76
CA HIS A 368 3.66 -5.35 -22.65
C HIS A 368 4.87 -4.57 -23.17
N PRO A 369 5.37 -3.55 -22.44
CA PRO A 369 6.55 -2.79 -22.84
C PRO A 369 7.82 -3.66 -22.77
N LEU A 370 8.73 -3.45 -23.73
CA LEU A 370 10.04 -4.08 -23.75
C LEU A 370 11.10 -3.09 -23.26
N TYR A 371 11.89 -3.52 -22.27
CA TYR A 371 12.94 -2.68 -21.68
C TYR A 371 14.32 -3.05 -22.23
N THR A 372 14.90 -2.12 -22.99
CA THR A 372 16.28 -2.16 -23.47
C THR A 372 17.01 -0.93 -22.93
N PRO A 373 18.36 -0.89 -22.99
CA PRO A 373 19.09 0.34 -22.66
C PRO A 373 18.58 1.56 -23.43
N GLU A 374 18.24 1.38 -24.71
CA GLU A 374 17.71 2.43 -25.58
C GLU A 374 16.31 2.89 -25.13
N SER A 375 15.40 1.97 -24.80
CA SER A 375 14.04 2.33 -24.38
C SER A 375 14.03 2.99 -23.00
N VAL A 376 14.92 2.59 -22.08
CA VAL A 376 15.10 3.26 -20.78
C VAL A 376 15.71 4.67 -20.94
N ALA A 377 16.60 4.87 -21.91
CA ALA A 377 17.12 6.19 -22.24
C ALA A 377 16.02 7.10 -22.83
N ALA A 378 15.23 6.59 -23.78
CA ALA A 378 14.09 7.30 -24.36
C ALA A 378 13.04 7.68 -23.32
N GLN A 379 12.72 6.77 -22.38
CA GLN A 379 11.79 7.02 -21.28
C GLN A 379 12.15 8.27 -20.46
N ARG A 380 13.45 8.57 -20.27
CA ARG A 380 13.88 9.77 -19.52
C ARG A 380 13.64 11.08 -20.27
N ARG A 381 13.46 11.00 -21.58
CA ARG A 381 13.24 12.14 -22.48
C ARG A 381 11.77 12.37 -22.82
N LEU A 382 10.85 11.55 -22.28
CA LEU A 382 9.41 11.74 -22.47
C LEU A 382 8.91 13.16 -22.13
N PRO A 383 9.38 13.83 -21.06
CA PRO A 383 8.97 15.21 -20.81
C PRO A 383 9.40 16.22 -21.88
N GLU A 384 10.35 15.87 -22.75
CA GLU A 384 10.85 16.74 -23.83
C GLU A 384 9.92 16.76 -25.05
N ILE A 385 9.04 15.75 -25.21
CA ILE A 385 8.15 15.64 -26.38
C ILE A 385 6.77 16.25 -26.17
N ASP A 386 6.44 16.63 -24.93
CA ASP A 386 5.19 17.31 -24.60
C ASP A 386 5.19 18.75 -25.13
N THR A 387 4.01 19.23 -25.55
CA THR A 387 3.78 20.62 -25.92
C THR A 387 2.94 21.33 -24.86
N ALA A 388 2.56 22.59 -25.10
CA ALA A 388 1.62 23.28 -24.23
C ALA A 388 0.19 22.72 -24.33
N ARG A 389 -0.11 21.91 -25.36
CA ARG A 389 -1.46 21.40 -25.66
C ARG A 389 -1.54 19.90 -25.88
N ILE A 390 -0.47 19.23 -26.33
CA ILE A 390 -0.42 17.79 -26.51
C ILE A 390 0.52 17.21 -25.46
N VAL A 391 0.00 16.30 -24.63
CA VAL A 391 0.76 15.67 -23.55
C VAL A 391 0.60 14.16 -23.61
N PHE A 392 1.70 13.44 -23.47
CA PHE A 392 1.71 11.97 -23.55
C PHE A 392 1.57 11.35 -22.16
N ALA A 393 0.77 10.30 -22.04
CA ALA A 393 0.60 9.56 -20.81
C ALA A 393 0.53 8.06 -21.09
N GLY A 394 0.96 7.25 -20.13
CA GLY A 394 0.92 5.80 -20.23
C GLY A 394 1.94 5.13 -19.34
N ALA A 395 1.75 3.83 -19.09
CA ALA A 395 2.60 3.06 -18.19
C ALA A 395 4.09 2.99 -18.63
N TYR A 396 4.38 3.30 -19.91
CA TYR A 396 5.74 3.48 -20.44
C TYR A 396 6.51 4.67 -19.84
N HIS A 397 5.89 5.51 -19.00
CA HIS A 397 6.57 6.51 -18.16
C HIS A 397 7.24 5.92 -16.91
N GLY A 398 7.17 4.60 -16.72
CA GLY A 398 7.85 3.89 -15.63
C GLY A 398 8.04 2.42 -15.97
N TRP A 399 7.80 1.53 -15.02
CA TRP A 399 8.05 0.09 -15.17
C TRP A 399 6.94 -0.69 -15.89
N GLY A 400 5.93 0.01 -16.43
CA GLY A 400 4.86 -0.61 -17.20
C GLY A 400 3.69 -1.09 -16.34
N PHE A 401 3.65 -0.70 -15.06
CA PHE A 401 2.60 -1.10 -14.13
C PHE A 401 1.44 -0.10 -14.09
N HIS A 402 0.34 -0.51 -13.48
CA HIS A 402 -0.87 0.31 -13.38
C HIS A 402 -0.64 1.64 -12.66
N GLU A 403 0.20 1.65 -11.62
CA GLU A 403 0.59 2.90 -10.93
C GLU A 403 1.40 3.82 -11.85
N ASP A 404 2.28 3.29 -12.70
CA ASP A 404 3.04 4.13 -13.63
C ASP A 404 2.10 4.81 -14.63
N GLY A 405 1.08 4.09 -15.09
CA GLY A 405 -0.01 4.66 -15.87
C GLY A 405 -0.76 5.74 -15.09
N ALA A 406 -1.23 5.45 -13.87
CA ALA A 406 -1.94 6.41 -13.03
C ALA A 406 -1.13 7.69 -12.77
N ARG A 407 0.14 7.54 -12.38
CA ARG A 407 1.08 8.65 -12.15
C ARG A 407 1.32 9.47 -13.41
N SER A 408 1.46 8.83 -14.57
CA SER A 408 1.63 9.54 -15.84
C SER A 408 0.38 10.33 -16.24
N GLY A 409 -0.82 9.78 -16.00
CA GLY A 409 -2.09 10.47 -16.25
C GLY A 409 -2.25 11.71 -15.38
N LEU A 410 -1.89 11.60 -14.09
CA LEU A 410 -1.86 12.75 -13.18
C LEU A 410 -0.86 13.81 -13.66
N ALA A 411 0.37 13.40 -13.96
CA ALA A 411 1.40 14.33 -14.44
C ALA A 411 0.97 15.05 -15.73
N ALA A 412 0.29 14.35 -16.65
CA ALA A 412 -0.22 14.95 -17.87
C ALA A 412 -1.33 15.98 -17.62
N ALA A 413 -2.26 15.69 -16.70
CA ALA A 413 -3.27 16.66 -16.28
C ALA A 413 -2.63 17.89 -15.60
N GLU A 414 -1.63 17.68 -14.74
CA GLU A 414 -0.89 18.77 -14.08
C GLU A 414 -0.10 19.65 -15.05
N HIS A 415 0.50 19.06 -16.07
CA HIS A 415 1.19 19.79 -17.14
C HIS A 415 0.25 20.73 -17.90
N LEU A 416 -1.00 20.31 -18.12
CA LEU A 416 -2.06 21.15 -18.70
C LEU A 416 -2.65 22.17 -17.71
N GLY A 417 -2.14 22.22 -16.48
CA GLY A 417 -2.57 23.19 -15.46
C GLY A 417 -3.80 22.77 -14.66
N PHE A 418 -4.22 21.51 -14.74
CA PHE A 418 -5.22 20.95 -13.83
C PHE A 418 -4.56 20.62 -12.49
N ALA A 419 -5.28 20.88 -11.41
CA ALA A 419 -4.82 20.48 -10.08
C ALA A 419 -5.67 19.31 -9.61
N TRP A 420 -5.02 18.28 -9.08
CA TRP A 420 -5.66 17.37 -8.16
C TRP A 420 -5.28 17.82 -6.75
N PRO A 421 -5.96 18.84 -6.17
CA PRO A 421 -5.61 19.32 -4.85
C PRO A 421 -5.69 18.14 -3.90
N ASP A 422 -4.65 17.95 -3.10
CA ASP A 422 -4.73 17.03 -1.99
C ASP A 422 -5.98 17.42 -1.21
N ARG A 423 -6.92 16.50 -1.08
CA ARG A 423 -7.88 16.57 0.03
C ARG A 423 -6.99 16.78 1.23
N SER A 424 -7.07 17.94 1.91
CA SER A 424 -6.18 18.29 3.03
C SER A 424 -5.84 17.02 3.74
N PRO A 425 -4.60 16.51 3.60
CA PRO A 425 -4.33 15.20 4.13
C PRO A 425 -4.58 15.37 5.61
N ALA A 426 -5.45 14.53 6.18
CA ALA A 426 -5.26 14.20 7.59
C ALA A 426 -3.74 13.93 7.69
N PRO A 427 -2.99 14.72 8.48
CA PRO A 427 -1.55 14.87 8.28
C PRO A 427 -0.91 13.51 8.19
N ALA A 428 -0.14 13.33 7.09
CA ALA A 428 0.64 12.18 6.63
C ALA A 428 0.44 10.90 7.43
N GLN A 429 0.11 9.79 6.74
CA GLN A 429 0.21 8.41 7.24
C GLN A 429 1.31 8.31 8.31
N ALA A 430 0.90 8.43 9.59
CA ALA A 430 1.85 8.70 10.64
C ALA A 430 2.46 7.34 10.98
N GLU A 431 3.65 7.08 10.44
CA GLU A 431 4.46 5.95 10.88
C GLU A 431 4.40 5.88 12.42
N PRO A 432 4.25 4.70 13.02
CA PRO A 432 4.19 4.56 14.48
C PRO A 432 5.36 5.30 15.14
N ARG A 433 5.08 6.37 15.88
CA ARG A 433 6.13 7.26 16.41
C ARG A 433 6.38 6.95 17.88
N LEU A 434 7.64 6.78 18.27
CA LEU A 434 7.99 6.64 19.67
C LEU A 434 8.04 8.03 20.34
N VAL A 435 7.57 8.13 21.57
CA VAL A 435 7.63 9.37 22.35
C VAL A 435 8.65 9.21 23.48
N GLU A 436 9.68 10.05 23.54
CA GLU A 436 10.55 10.11 24.71
C GLU A 436 9.91 10.99 25.78
N ALA A 437 9.23 10.36 26.73
CA ALA A 437 8.38 11.03 27.71
C ALA A 437 8.98 11.01 29.13
N THR A 438 8.71 12.08 29.87
CA THR A 438 8.94 12.19 31.30
C THR A 438 7.59 12.21 32.02
N VAL A 439 7.38 11.22 32.87
CA VAL A 439 6.20 11.12 33.73
C VAL A 439 6.53 11.65 35.11
N ARG A 440 5.72 12.58 35.63
CA ARG A 440 5.85 13.18 36.96
C ARG A 440 4.56 12.97 37.74
N HIS A 441 4.70 12.44 38.94
CA HIS A 441 3.61 12.32 39.91
C HIS A 441 3.90 13.23 41.08
N THR A 442 2.93 14.05 41.46
CA THR A 442 2.99 14.93 42.63
C THR A 442 1.75 14.72 43.46
N ARG A 443 1.92 14.18 44.65
CA ARG A 443 0.89 14.11 45.68
C ARG A 443 1.14 15.22 46.70
N ARG A 444 0.10 15.96 47.08
CA ARG A 444 0.20 17.08 48.04
C ARG A 444 -0.35 16.72 49.42
N GLN A 445 -1.35 15.84 49.49
CA GLN A 445 -1.98 15.39 50.74
C GLN A 445 -1.92 13.86 50.88
N PRO A 446 -1.82 13.31 52.10
CA PRO A 446 -1.66 13.99 53.39
C PRO A 446 -0.24 14.54 53.63
N PHE A 447 0.75 14.12 52.84
CA PHE A 447 2.08 14.72 52.80
C PHE A 447 2.58 14.86 51.36
N ARG A 448 3.49 15.80 51.15
CA ARG A 448 4.07 16.07 49.83
C ARG A 448 4.99 14.93 49.40
N HIS A 449 4.63 14.23 48.33
CA HIS A 449 5.45 13.18 47.71
C HIS A 449 5.50 13.39 46.21
N ARG A 450 6.71 13.51 45.66
CA ARG A 450 6.93 13.70 44.23
C ARG A 450 7.95 12.69 43.72
N PHE A 451 7.65 12.07 42.59
CA PHE A 451 8.61 11.27 41.85
C PHE A 451 8.50 11.53 40.35
N THR A 452 9.57 11.22 39.62
CA THR A 452 9.67 11.45 38.17
C THR A 452 10.43 10.31 37.54
N TYR A 453 9.98 9.85 36.37
CA TYR A 453 10.62 8.76 35.64
C TYR A 453 10.44 8.91 34.14
N ARG A 454 11.35 8.32 33.35
CA ARG A 454 11.23 8.26 31.89
C ARG A 454 10.34 7.09 31.46
N SER A 455 9.53 7.33 30.43
CA SER A 455 8.67 6.38 29.74
C SER A 455 8.86 6.54 28.23
N HIS A 456 8.58 5.47 27.48
CA HIS A 456 8.64 5.51 26.01
C HIS A 456 7.33 4.99 25.41
N PRO A 457 6.20 5.70 25.58
CA PRO A 457 4.95 5.30 24.93
C PRO A 457 5.06 5.53 23.42
N TRP A 458 4.14 4.93 22.69
CA TRP A 458 3.99 5.08 21.26
C TRP A 458 2.78 5.96 20.97
N LEU A 459 2.94 6.85 20.00
CA LEU A 459 1.85 7.58 19.37
C LEU A 459 1.58 6.92 18.01
N VAL A 460 0.42 6.28 17.90
CA VAL A 460 0.05 5.47 16.72
C VAL A 460 -1.30 5.88 16.18
N ASP A 461 -1.50 5.59 14.90
CA ASP A 461 -2.81 5.60 14.27
C ASP A 461 -3.43 4.20 14.39
N LEU A 462 -4.70 4.10 14.81
CA LEU A 462 -5.35 2.79 14.94
C LEU A 462 -5.60 2.11 13.58
N ASP A 463 -5.67 2.86 12.48
CA ASP A 463 -5.74 2.30 11.12
C ASP A 463 -4.41 1.72 10.65
N HIS A 464 -3.31 2.13 11.28
CA HIS A 464 -1.94 1.84 10.84
C HIS A 464 -1.05 1.40 12.01
N LEU A 465 -1.54 0.44 12.80
CA LEU A 465 -0.75 -0.17 13.86
C LEU A 465 0.49 -0.89 13.29
N PRO A 466 1.66 -0.80 13.96
CA PRO A 466 2.83 -1.54 13.51
C PRO A 466 2.56 -3.04 13.58
N ALA A 467 2.96 -3.76 12.52
CA ALA A 467 2.82 -5.21 12.46
C ALA A 467 3.43 -5.89 13.70
N PRO A 468 2.75 -6.89 14.28
CA PRO A 468 3.20 -7.54 15.52
C PRO A 468 4.57 -8.16 15.32
N ARG A 469 5.51 -7.84 16.21
CA ARG A 469 6.85 -8.45 16.28
C ARG A 469 6.91 -9.34 17.50
N ARG A 470 7.81 -10.34 17.48
CA ARG A 470 8.07 -11.20 18.66
C ARG A 470 8.33 -10.44 19.96
N THR A 471 8.85 -9.21 19.86
CA THR A 471 9.23 -8.38 21.00
C THR A 471 8.18 -7.32 21.36
N ALA A 472 7.29 -6.93 20.44
CA ALA A 472 6.34 -5.85 20.66
C ALA A 472 5.07 -5.98 19.78
N SER A 473 3.88 -5.83 20.37
CA SER A 473 2.57 -5.84 19.69
C SER A 473 1.58 -4.86 20.33
N PHE A 474 0.54 -4.46 19.58
CA PHE A 474 -0.67 -3.83 20.10
C PHE A 474 -1.81 -4.84 19.98
N GLU A 475 -2.55 -5.06 21.06
CA GLU A 475 -3.59 -6.09 21.11
C GLU A 475 -4.82 -5.53 21.82
N ALA A 476 -6.02 -5.83 21.32
CA ALA A 476 -7.27 -5.29 21.88
C ALA A 476 -7.50 -5.67 23.34
N ARG A 477 -7.04 -6.85 23.76
CA ARG A 477 -7.09 -7.27 25.17
C ARG A 477 -6.36 -6.34 26.14
N ASP A 478 -5.49 -5.45 25.66
CA ASP A 478 -4.78 -4.45 26.48
C ASP A 478 -5.52 -3.12 26.62
N HIS A 479 -6.65 -2.97 25.92
CA HIS A 479 -7.42 -1.75 25.81
C HIS A 479 -8.91 -2.01 26.10
N LEU A 480 -9.73 -0.95 26.09
CA LEU A 480 -11.15 -1.03 26.37
C LEU A 480 -11.88 -1.93 25.37
N GLY A 481 -13.00 -2.53 25.79
CA GLY A 481 -13.88 -3.31 24.93
C GLY A 481 -13.51 -4.78 24.75
N ASP A 482 -14.05 -5.42 23.73
CA ASP A 482 -13.98 -6.87 23.48
C ASP A 482 -12.56 -7.29 23.01
N PRO A 483 -11.91 -8.30 23.63
CA PRO A 483 -10.55 -8.70 23.25
C PRO A 483 -10.48 -9.35 21.86
N ASP A 484 -11.61 -9.79 21.30
CA ASP A 484 -11.70 -10.44 19.99
C ASP A 484 -11.98 -9.44 18.85
N ARG A 485 -12.22 -8.17 19.18
CA ARG A 485 -12.32 -7.05 18.22
C ARG A 485 -10.99 -6.34 18.04
N THR A 486 -10.91 -5.45 17.05
CA THR A 486 -9.81 -4.50 16.94
C THR A 486 -9.92 -3.39 18.00
N ILE A 487 -8.79 -2.74 18.32
CA ILE A 487 -8.80 -1.58 19.25
C ILE A 487 -9.71 -0.46 18.70
N ARG A 488 -9.70 -0.23 17.37
CA ARG A 488 -10.56 0.77 16.72
C ARG A 488 -12.04 0.45 16.95
N GLU A 489 -12.49 -0.76 16.62
CA GLU A 489 -13.89 -1.15 16.75
C GLU A 489 -14.37 -1.01 18.21
N ASN A 490 -13.50 -1.28 19.19
CA ASN A 490 -13.85 -1.08 20.59
C ASN A 490 -14.01 0.39 20.97
N VAL A 491 -13.11 1.26 20.50
CA VAL A 491 -13.23 2.71 20.73
C VAL A 491 -14.48 3.26 20.05
N GLU A 492 -14.77 2.85 18.82
CA GLU A 492 -15.99 3.24 18.09
C GLU A 492 -17.25 2.72 18.79
N ALA A 493 -17.25 1.47 19.28
CA ALA A 493 -18.37 0.94 20.05
C ALA A 493 -18.61 1.75 21.33
N PHE A 494 -17.54 2.14 22.04
CA PHE A 494 -17.64 2.99 23.22
C PHE A 494 -18.12 4.41 22.89
N LEU A 495 -17.70 4.99 21.77
CA LEU A 495 -18.18 6.30 21.32
C LEU A 495 -19.66 6.25 20.91
N ALA A 496 -20.08 5.15 20.28
CA ALA A 496 -21.46 4.93 19.89
C ALA A 496 -22.41 4.88 21.10
N THR A 497 -21.99 4.34 22.24
CA THR A 497 -22.80 4.40 23.48
C THR A 497 -23.00 5.83 24.01
N HIS A 498 -22.20 6.78 23.52
CA HIS A 498 -22.30 8.22 23.83
C HIS A 498 -22.90 9.03 22.67
N GLY A 499 -23.44 8.37 21.64
CA GLY A 499 -24.07 9.02 20.48
C GLY A 499 -23.09 9.67 19.52
N ILE A 500 -21.80 9.30 19.54
CA ILE A 500 -20.77 9.81 18.65
C ILE A 500 -20.48 8.78 17.55
N ASP A 501 -20.72 9.16 16.30
CA ASP A 501 -20.28 8.43 15.12
C ASP A 501 -19.12 9.18 14.46
N LEU A 502 -18.03 8.47 14.17
CA LEU A 502 -16.85 9.06 13.53
C LEU A 502 -17.00 9.16 12.01
N GLY A 503 -17.95 8.44 11.39
CA GLY A 503 -18.13 8.43 9.93
C GLY A 503 -16.89 7.94 9.16
N GLY A 504 -16.08 7.08 9.77
CA GLY A 504 -14.77 6.65 9.23
C GLY A 504 -13.61 7.59 9.55
N GLY A 505 -13.79 8.53 10.48
CA GLY A 505 -12.75 9.42 10.94
C GLY A 505 -11.62 8.74 11.73
N ARG A 506 -10.56 9.51 11.97
CA ARG A 506 -9.25 9.02 12.47
C ARG A 506 -9.22 8.88 14.00
N ILE A 507 -8.62 7.79 14.50
CA ILE A 507 -8.33 7.63 15.93
C ILE A 507 -6.82 7.51 16.16
N ARG A 508 -6.25 8.48 16.89
CA ARG A 508 -4.83 8.44 17.31
C ARG A 508 -4.75 7.96 18.75
N MET A 509 -3.83 7.05 19.05
CA MET A 509 -3.64 6.44 20.36
C MET A 509 -2.25 6.71 20.92
N LEU A 510 -2.17 7.14 22.17
CA LEU A 510 -0.94 7.15 22.97
C LEU A 510 -0.99 6.01 24.00
N ALA A 511 -0.15 4.99 23.82
CA ALA A 511 -0.08 3.84 24.73
C ALA A 511 1.30 3.14 24.67
N ASN A 512 1.61 2.28 25.64
CA ASN A 512 2.74 1.35 25.50
C ASN A 512 2.31 0.12 24.70
N ALA A 513 3.23 -0.37 23.87
CA ALA A 513 3.09 -1.69 23.25
C ALA A 513 3.31 -2.81 24.30
N ARG A 514 2.62 -3.93 24.11
CA ARG A 514 2.88 -5.18 24.82
C ARG A 514 4.26 -5.68 24.44
N ALA A 515 5.08 -6.06 25.43
CA ALA A 515 6.40 -6.63 25.20
C ALA A 515 6.60 -7.93 25.96
N PHE A 516 7.08 -8.96 25.26
CA PHE A 516 7.31 -10.31 25.81
C PHE A 516 6.09 -10.86 26.58
N GLY A 517 4.88 -10.61 26.08
CA GLY A 517 3.64 -11.08 26.71
C GLY A 517 3.18 -10.28 27.93
N TYR A 518 3.80 -9.13 28.22
CA TYR A 518 3.39 -8.22 29.29
C TYR A 518 3.03 -6.84 28.74
N SER A 519 1.90 -6.30 29.15
CA SER A 519 1.51 -4.90 28.91
C SER A 519 0.98 -4.29 30.20
N PHE A 520 1.25 -3.00 30.39
CA PHE A 520 0.64 -2.20 31.45
C PHE A 520 0.60 -0.75 31.02
N ASN A 521 -0.61 -0.25 30.81
CA ASN A 521 -0.90 1.13 30.41
C ASN A 521 -1.65 1.83 31.54
N PRO A 522 -0.95 2.53 32.47
CA PRO A 522 -1.63 3.28 33.53
C PRO A 522 -2.65 4.28 32.97
N ILE A 523 -2.37 4.77 31.77
CA ILE A 523 -3.26 5.55 30.95
C ILE A 523 -3.00 5.27 29.47
N SER A 524 -4.08 5.13 28.70
CA SER A 524 -4.10 5.24 27.24
C SER A 524 -4.94 6.46 26.87
N VAL A 525 -4.51 7.24 25.88
CA VAL A 525 -5.26 8.41 25.41
C VAL A 525 -5.61 8.22 23.94
N PHE A 526 -6.89 8.38 23.60
CA PHE A 526 -7.40 8.29 22.23
C PHE A 526 -7.97 9.64 21.81
N TRP A 527 -7.44 10.23 20.74
CA TRP A 527 -8.00 11.42 20.09
C TRP A 527 -8.81 10.98 18.89
N CYS A 528 -10.12 11.22 18.93
CA CYS A 528 -11.09 10.70 17.98
C CYS A 528 -11.61 11.84 17.10
N HIS A 529 -11.40 11.72 15.80
CA HIS A 529 -11.77 12.72 14.81
C HIS A 529 -12.89 12.18 13.94
N ASP A 530 -13.75 13.06 13.45
CA ASP A 530 -14.76 12.69 12.45
C ASP A 530 -14.16 12.64 11.03
N ALA A 531 -15.00 12.32 10.05
CA ALA A 531 -14.65 12.27 8.63
C ALA A 531 -14.17 13.61 8.04
N THR A 532 -14.45 14.74 8.70
CA THR A 532 -13.98 16.08 8.31
C THR A 532 -12.62 16.41 8.89
N GLY A 533 -12.14 15.62 9.86
CA GLY A 533 -10.90 15.83 10.59
C GLY A 533 -11.06 16.65 11.88
N ALA A 534 -12.28 16.99 12.29
CA ALA A 534 -12.52 17.70 13.53
C ALA A 534 -12.44 16.74 14.73
N LEU A 535 -11.78 17.17 15.81
CA LEU A 535 -11.73 16.40 17.07
C LEU A 535 -13.13 16.39 17.72
N VAL A 536 -13.78 15.22 17.71
CA VAL A 536 -15.13 15.05 18.26
C VAL A 536 -15.13 14.50 19.68
N GLY A 537 -14.02 13.90 20.14
CA GLY A 537 -13.88 13.44 21.52
C GLY A 537 -12.47 12.95 21.86
N THR A 538 -12.11 13.04 23.13
CA THR A 538 -10.89 12.43 23.69
C THR A 538 -11.28 11.38 24.73
N VAL A 539 -10.83 10.13 24.54
CA VAL A 539 -11.06 9.04 25.49
C VAL A 539 -9.79 8.81 26.30
N LEU A 540 -9.90 8.90 27.63
CA LEU A 540 -8.82 8.58 28.56
C LEU A 540 -9.15 7.26 29.24
N GLU A 541 -8.49 6.20 28.79
CA GLU A 541 -8.60 4.88 29.39
C GLU A 541 -7.59 4.75 30.52
N VAL A 542 -8.06 4.51 31.74
CA VAL A 542 -7.23 4.41 32.93
C VAL A 542 -7.24 2.97 33.43
N HIS A 543 -6.05 2.41 33.69
CA HIS A 543 -5.89 1.09 34.27
C HIS A 543 -5.34 1.22 35.69
N ASN A 544 -5.87 0.43 36.61
CA ASN A 544 -5.26 0.29 37.94
C ASN A 544 -4.35 -0.94 38.00
N THR A 545 -3.53 -1.05 39.04
CA THR A 545 -2.62 -2.21 39.23
C THR A 545 -3.34 -3.50 39.63
N TYR A 546 -4.67 -3.45 39.80
CA TYR A 546 -5.53 -4.56 40.22
C TYR A 546 -6.29 -5.22 39.05
N GLY A 547 -6.15 -4.67 37.84
CA GLY A 547 -6.74 -5.22 36.62
C GLY A 547 -8.05 -4.55 36.19
N ASP A 548 -8.54 -3.55 36.92
CA ASP A 548 -9.74 -2.80 36.51
C ASP A 548 -9.38 -1.75 35.45
N ARG A 549 -10.38 -1.38 34.65
CA ARG A 549 -10.31 -0.37 33.59
C ARG A 549 -11.49 0.57 33.69
N HIS A 550 -11.28 1.83 33.30
CA HIS A 550 -12.34 2.82 33.16
C HIS A 550 -12.00 3.79 32.04
N ALA A 551 -12.97 4.14 31.20
CA ALA A 551 -12.77 5.08 30.10
C ALA A 551 -13.55 6.38 30.36
N TYR A 552 -12.83 7.50 30.39
CA TYR A 552 -13.43 8.83 30.47
C TYR A 552 -13.51 9.43 29.08
N LEU A 553 -14.71 9.64 28.55
CA LEU A 553 -14.93 10.47 27.37
C LEU A 553 -14.98 11.94 27.80
N VAL A 554 -14.13 12.78 27.21
CA VAL A 554 -14.13 14.22 27.46
C VAL A 554 -14.07 15.01 26.16
N HIS A 555 -14.73 16.16 26.16
CA HIS A 555 -14.63 17.16 25.10
C HIS A 555 -13.69 18.26 25.57
N THR A 556 -12.54 18.38 24.92
CA THR A 556 -11.53 19.38 25.27
C THR A 556 -11.82 20.72 24.60
N ASP A 557 -11.51 21.82 25.29
CA ASP A 557 -11.48 23.15 24.69
C ASP A 557 -10.33 23.31 23.67
N GLU A 558 -10.23 24.47 23.02
CA GLU A 558 -9.15 24.80 22.06
C GLU A 558 -7.74 24.69 22.66
N ARG A 559 -7.61 24.67 24.00
CA ARG A 559 -6.34 24.51 24.71
C ARG A 559 -6.11 23.06 25.17
N GLY A 560 -6.96 22.13 24.74
CA GLY A 560 -6.89 20.73 25.08
C GLY A 560 -7.35 20.41 26.51
N LYS A 561 -8.16 21.27 27.16
CA LYS A 561 -8.55 21.09 28.57
C LYS A 561 -9.99 20.65 28.74
N ALA A 562 -10.23 19.79 29.72
CA ALA A 562 -11.55 19.32 30.10
C ALA A 562 -11.63 19.05 31.61
N GLY A 563 -12.85 18.86 32.12
CA GLY A 563 -13.06 18.46 33.52
C GLY A 563 -14.14 17.39 33.64
N THR A 564 -13.86 16.32 34.37
CA THR A 564 -14.79 15.20 34.61
C THR A 564 -14.76 14.77 36.07
N ASP A 565 -15.85 14.24 36.58
CA ASP A 565 -15.88 13.68 37.93
C ASP A 565 -15.10 12.36 37.97
N LYS A 566 -14.46 12.08 39.10
CA LYS A 566 -13.69 10.85 39.28
C LYS A 566 -14.64 9.67 39.51
N ALA A 567 -14.55 8.66 38.66
CA ALA A 567 -15.40 7.46 38.73
C ALA A 567 -14.62 6.17 39.05
N MET A 568 -13.29 6.19 38.96
CA MET A 568 -12.44 4.99 39.12
C MET A 568 -11.55 5.04 40.36
N TYR A 569 -11.51 3.91 41.07
CA TYR A 569 -10.56 3.65 42.14
C TYR A 569 -9.18 3.26 41.57
N VAL A 570 -8.33 4.28 41.38
CA VAL A 570 -7.02 4.15 40.73
C VAL A 570 -5.87 3.89 41.70
N SER A 571 -6.06 4.11 43.00
CA SER A 571 -5.01 4.01 44.02
C SER A 571 -5.61 3.70 45.39
N PRO A 572 -4.96 2.87 46.23
CA PRO A 572 -5.45 2.52 47.56
C PRO A 572 -5.54 3.68 48.57
N PHE A 573 -5.14 4.87 48.14
CA PHE A 573 -4.86 6.02 48.99
C PHE A 573 -5.72 7.25 48.68
N HIS A 574 -6.63 7.14 47.71
CA HIS A 574 -7.64 8.15 47.38
C HIS A 574 -8.96 7.42 47.16
N ASP A 575 -10.04 7.86 47.80
CA ASP A 575 -11.39 7.41 47.49
C ASP A 575 -11.82 7.87 46.08
N VAL A 576 -13.05 7.58 45.66
CA VAL A 576 -13.59 8.00 44.37
C VAL A 576 -14.12 9.45 44.37
N SER A 577 -13.94 10.21 45.45
CA SER A 577 -14.40 11.60 45.52
C SER A 577 -13.47 12.55 44.74
N GLY A 578 -14.00 13.70 44.32
CA GLY A 578 -13.27 14.78 43.66
C GLY A 578 -13.42 14.81 42.14
N ARG A 579 -12.88 15.88 41.54
CA ARG A 579 -12.97 16.16 40.09
C ARG A 579 -11.59 16.11 39.44
N TYR A 580 -11.51 15.50 38.27
CA TYR A 580 -10.33 15.55 37.42
C TYR A 580 -10.36 16.80 36.54
N GLU A 581 -9.33 17.63 36.65
CA GLU A 581 -8.95 18.60 35.62
C GLU A 581 -7.94 17.94 34.68
N ILE A 582 -8.31 17.83 33.41
CA ILE A 582 -7.58 17.12 32.37
C ILE A 582 -7.03 18.14 31.37
N SER A 583 -5.79 17.94 30.95
CA SER A 583 -5.16 18.61 29.82
C SER A 583 -4.61 17.52 28.90
N ALA A 584 -5.17 17.38 27.72
CA ALA A 584 -4.80 16.41 26.69
C ALA A 584 -4.93 17.05 25.28
N PRO A 585 -4.17 18.13 24.98
CA PRO A 585 -4.14 18.70 23.63
C PRO A 585 -3.76 17.65 22.59
N GLU A 586 -4.23 17.87 21.36
CA GLU A 586 -3.89 17.02 20.23
C GLU A 586 -2.36 16.94 20.04
N PRO A 587 -1.80 15.75 19.84
CA PRO A 587 -0.37 15.56 19.76
C PRO A 587 0.13 15.89 18.36
N ASP A 588 1.16 16.72 18.30
CA ASP A 588 1.96 16.96 17.09
C ASP A 588 3.35 16.34 17.26
N ASP A 589 4.42 17.14 17.24
CA ASP A 589 5.77 16.70 17.60
C ASP A 589 6.02 16.64 19.12
N THR A 590 5.05 17.08 19.91
CA THR A 590 5.08 17.01 21.37
C THR A 590 3.81 16.39 21.92
N VAL A 591 3.96 15.73 23.08
CA VAL A 591 2.87 15.12 23.83
C VAL A 591 2.90 15.69 25.24
N ALA A 592 1.80 16.29 25.67
CA ALA A 592 1.68 16.92 26.99
C ALA A 592 0.33 16.57 27.63
N ILE A 593 0.32 15.50 28.43
CA ILE A 593 -0.86 15.06 29.18
C ILE A 593 -0.70 15.46 30.65
N ALA A 594 -1.74 16.03 31.25
CA ALA A 594 -1.79 16.27 32.68
C ALA A 594 -3.19 15.96 33.23
N ILE A 595 -3.22 15.27 34.37
CA ILE A 595 -4.43 14.97 35.12
C ILE A 595 -4.22 15.45 36.55
N THR A 596 -5.07 16.36 37.00
CA THR A 596 -5.08 16.88 38.36
C THR A 596 -6.37 16.48 39.05
N LEU A 597 -6.26 15.71 40.14
CA LEU A 597 -7.38 15.44 41.04
C LEU A 597 -7.51 16.60 42.04
N ARG A 598 -8.68 17.22 42.07
CA ARG A 598 -9.06 18.25 43.04
C ARG A 598 -10.18 17.77 43.95
N HIS A 599 -10.02 18.05 45.23
CA HIS A 599 -11.10 18.03 46.22
C HIS A 599 -11.43 19.48 46.60
N ASP A 600 -12.44 19.67 47.45
CA ASP A 600 -12.89 21.00 47.90
C ASP A 600 -11.76 21.82 48.54
N ASP A 601 -10.81 21.15 49.21
CA ASP A 601 -9.63 21.75 49.86
C ASP A 601 -8.46 22.04 48.90
N GLY A 602 -8.60 21.78 47.60
CA GLY A 602 -7.59 22.04 46.57
C GLY A 602 -7.00 20.79 45.88
N PRO A 603 -5.89 20.94 45.13
CA PRO A 603 -5.38 19.88 44.26
C PRO A 603 -4.58 18.82 45.05
N ALA A 604 -5.21 17.67 45.32
CA ALA A 604 -4.62 16.55 46.05
C ALA A 604 -3.50 15.84 45.29
N PHE A 605 -3.66 15.65 43.98
CA PHE A 605 -2.73 14.85 43.18
C PHE A 605 -2.66 15.35 41.74
N THR A 606 -1.45 15.36 41.16
CA THR A 606 -1.21 15.67 39.76
C THR A 606 -0.30 14.60 39.15
N ALA A 607 -0.73 14.00 38.05
CA ALA A 607 0.12 13.18 37.18
C ALA A 607 0.29 13.91 35.83
N SER A 608 1.51 14.01 35.34
CA SER A 608 1.78 14.55 34.01
C SER A 608 2.75 13.70 33.23
N LEU A 609 2.54 13.65 31.91
CA LEU A 609 3.39 13.00 30.92
C LEU A 609 3.74 14.06 29.88
N ASN A 610 5.01 14.41 29.79
CA ASN A 610 5.50 15.38 28.80
C ASN A 610 6.62 14.75 27.98
N GLY A 611 6.53 14.78 26.66
CA GLY A 611 7.51 14.17 25.78
C GLY A 611 7.53 14.80 24.41
N HIS A 612 8.55 14.44 23.64
CA HIS A 612 8.65 14.78 22.23
C HIS A 612 8.72 13.50 21.42
N VAL A 613 8.24 13.59 20.19
CA VAL A 613 8.23 12.47 19.28
C VAL A 613 9.61 12.31 18.64
N VAL A 614 10.13 11.08 18.59
CA VAL A 614 11.44 10.77 18.01
C VAL A 614 11.29 9.97 16.72
N SER A 615 12.10 10.34 15.71
CA SER A 615 12.23 9.61 14.45
C SER A 615 13.32 8.54 14.53
N GLY A 616 13.10 7.39 13.91
CA GLY A 616 14.08 6.28 13.82
C GLY A 616 13.72 5.03 14.62
N ARG A 617 14.66 4.08 14.71
CA ARG A 617 14.41 2.79 15.39
C ARG A 617 14.29 2.99 16.90
N PRO A 618 13.26 2.43 17.56
CA PRO A 618 13.10 2.54 19.00
C PRO A 618 14.30 1.91 19.71
N PRO A 619 14.88 2.56 20.74
CA PRO A 619 15.96 1.95 21.50
C PRO A 619 15.46 0.70 22.22
N LEU A 620 16.31 -0.31 22.45
CA LEU A 620 15.94 -1.56 23.11
C LEU A 620 15.20 -1.35 24.46
N ARG A 621 15.51 -0.26 25.17
CA ARG A 621 14.84 0.15 26.42
C ARG A 621 13.34 0.47 26.26
N ALA A 622 12.91 0.90 25.08
CA ALA A 622 11.51 1.22 24.78
C ALA A 622 10.63 -0.04 24.79
N ILE A 623 11.20 -1.19 24.40
CA ILE A 623 10.53 -2.49 24.48
C ILE A 623 10.13 -2.80 25.93
N PHE A 624 10.98 -2.46 26.91
CA PHE A 624 10.71 -2.74 28.32
C PHE A 624 9.91 -1.64 29.04
N SER A 625 9.38 -0.63 28.33
CA SER A 625 8.73 0.54 28.93
C SER A 625 7.57 0.16 29.87
N ALA A 626 6.67 -0.71 29.41
CA ALA A 626 5.52 -1.18 30.20
C ALA A 626 5.94 -1.93 31.48
N LEU A 627 6.95 -2.81 31.37
CA LEU A 627 7.47 -3.58 32.51
C LEU A 627 8.13 -2.67 33.55
N VAL A 628 9.02 -1.77 33.10
CA VAL A 628 9.74 -0.83 33.99
C VAL A 628 8.76 0.14 34.66
N GLY A 629 7.76 0.62 33.94
CA GLY A 629 6.70 1.48 34.47
C GLY A 629 5.92 0.78 35.60
N SER A 630 5.43 -0.43 35.35
CA SER A 630 4.68 -1.22 36.35
C SER A 630 5.50 -1.47 37.63
N VAL A 631 6.76 -1.92 37.50
CA VAL A 631 7.64 -2.19 38.65
C VAL A 631 7.87 -0.91 39.45
N ARG A 632 8.08 0.24 38.80
CA ARG A 632 8.28 1.52 39.48
C ARG A 632 7.02 1.96 40.24
N ILE A 633 5.84 1.85 39.62
CA ILE A 633 4.56 2.20 40.26
C ILE A 633 4.32 1.33 41.50
N ARG A 634 4.52 0.01 41.39
CA ARG A 634 4.38 -0.92 42.53
C ARG A 634 5.36 -0.61 43.65
N ARG A 635 6.64 -0.32 43.34
CA ARG A 635 7.65 0.08 44.34
C ARG A 635 7.28 1.36 45.08
N GLN A 636 6.73 2.35 44.38
CA GLN A 636 6.26 3.60 45.01
C GLN A 636 5.02 3.37 45.89
N GLY A 637 4.07 2.53 45.42
CA GLY A 637 2.91 2.13 46.22
C GLY A 637 3.30 1.42 47.52
N ILE A 638 4.24 0.47 47.46
CA ILE A 638 4.81 -0.22 48.63
C ILE A 638 5.51 0.77 49.55
N GLY A 639 6.29 1.72 49.02
CA GLY A 639 6.96 2.76 49.80
C GLY A 639 5.99 3.67 50.57
N LEU A 640 4.83 3.99 49.98
CA LEU A 640 3.77 4.76 50.65
C LEU A 640 3.05 3.94 51.72
N TRP A 641 2.80 2.65 51.46
CA TRP A 641 2.22 1.72 52.43
C TRP A 641 3.14 1.52 53.65
N LEU A 642 4.44 1.32 53.42
CA LEU A 642 5.45 1.23 54.48
C LEU A 642 5.54 2.50 55.34
N ARG A 643 5.13 3.66 54.79
CA ARG A 643 5.00 4.93 55.54
C ARG A 643 3.65 5.08 56.27
N ARG A 644 2.91 3.98 56.46
CA ARG A 644 1.62 3.87 57.20
C ARG A 644 0.51 4.77 56.66
N LEU A 645 0.47 4.98 55.35
CA LEU A 645 -0.62 5.74 54.76
C LEU A 645 -1.94 4.92 54.80
N PRO A 646 -3.07 5.48 55.28
CA PRO A 646 -4.32 4.73 55.42
C PRO A 646 -4.79 4.19 54.07
N VAL A 647 -5.13 2.90 54.04
CA VAL A 647 -5.73 2.25 52.87
C VAL A 647 -7.24 2.48 52.93
N VAL A 648 -7.79 3.10 51.90
CA VAL A 648 -9.25 3.24 51.76
C VAL A 648 -9.81 1.90 51.27
N PRO A 649 -10.84 1.31 51.89
CA PRO A 649 -11.47 0.09 51.39
C PRO A 649 -11.92 0.25 49.93
N ARG A 650 -11.70 -0.79 49.12
CA ARG A 650 -12.07 -0.78 47.69
C ARG A 650 -13.60 -0.84 47.57
N PRO A 651 -14.25 0.12 46.91
CA PRO A 651 -15.65 -0.01 46.52
C PRO A 651 -15.80 -0.98 45.34
N ASP A 652 -16.95 -1.65 45.23
CA ASP A 652 -17.28 -2.43 44.03
C ASP A 652 -17.30 -1.49 42.81
N HIS A 653 -16.50 -1.81 41.79
CA HIS A 653 -16.48 -1.06 40.54
C HIS A 653 -17.50 -1.67 39.59
N PRO A 654 -18.66 -1.03 39.34
CA PRO A 654 -19.62 -1.55 38.36
C PRO A 654 -18.98 -1.56 36.98
N ARG A 655 -19.25 -2.60 36.19
CA ARG A 655 -18.77 -2.70 34.80
C ARG A 655 -19.31 -1.52 34.00
N GLN A 656 -18.43 -0.82 33.30
CA GLN A 656 -18.80 0.25 32.39
C GLN A 656 -19.11 -0.36 31.02
N GLU A 657 -20.28 -0.02 30.48
CA GLU A 657 -20.68 -0.46 29.14
C GLU A 657 -19.61 -0.04 28.11
N GLY A 658 -19.15 -0.99 27.29
CA GLY A 658 -18.11 -0.76 26.29
C GLY A 658 -16.65 -0.83 26.78
N VAL A 659 -16.37 -1.08 28.07
CA VAL A 659 -14.99 -1.08 28.62
C VAL A 659 -14.51 -2.44 29.16
N GLN A 660 -15.42 -3.42 29.23
CA GLN A 660 -15.38 -4.76 29.90
C GLN A 660 -15.95 -4.79 31.32
#